data_AF-A0A2E8RJ22-F1
#
_entry.id   AF-A0A2E8RJ22-F1
#
_cell.length_a   1.000
_cell.length_b   1.000
_cell.length_c   1.000
_cell.angle_alpha   90.00
_cell.angle_beta   90.00
_cell.angle_gamma   90.00
#
_symmetry.space_group_name_H-M   'P 1'
#
loop_
_entity.id
_entity.type
_entity.pdbx_description
1 polymer ?
#
loop_
_entity_poly.entity_id
_entity_poly.type
_entity_poly.pdbx_seq_one_letter_code
_entity_poly.pdbx_strand_id
1 'polypeptide(L)'
;MSYLTSDSPIFTQHLLKYWFRIFYLVWPRYLYCLILLLSTVFLAQANYLSQASTIGKGDSGIAVFSDANSLKNPANLAKYGQYYLGFEHSPSRLFQILETNQLSSVFPLSDRLALGLNWNQTALDDDELMVSKNLFHFSYSYSLTNWFSAGLNLKYLTNTASLDGRLRGSEIGWGTDVGVLFHVRQSVFRTNLLSPIWFRLLNRPQRTWTQSKINPSWAFGFVVTDILDIGLQPNSIWGTWIRHDTGVVEKYRSPKLHFGLGYQRSSQLQFSADISDRLNIGIEYKPNPYLGFRTGLYRQLSAQSQLRPTLTMGVHFQYKTFRFDWAYLIPSDLPPTTYAQFSLRLDRRTLPVEIEQVRLNHLYPVHYNFYAQTNRFASEQVLDNPNQPTILSVADLDRYYPMMPEDTIGRIWLRNESSKPQEVRVELFVPEFISESGSEVAGQVVVPPLKRMSIPLRQIVLTRQAIQMSQAQTVEAKIKVTEIGGTAYRLLSAQLVLHGNQSTRLDDIGKLSSFISYDDPGIRSFIDQVQTAFGSRIKSNSLPTDLSMALVLFDALYGFSYTKDPNIPFESGTVDKIIYPFEMLERLSNSNMYTSRNEESDVIFGDCDDSTVLYCTLLESVGIKTALIQLPNHVLMAFQLDNISIEMAQAMSLPDIYLPINGFVWIPIETTLINSGFVAAWQGALNQLNQLEVTNSVTVGQAWEKYGANTLHHSEAIFPFDFDTIKSRMESDLNHSLVNYFDQNMSSNFNSEEK
;
A
#
# COMPACT_ATOMS: atom_id res chain seq x y z
N MET A 1 -46.97 1.60 -2.88
CA MET A 1 -47.05 1.39 -4.35
C MET A 1 -46.52 2.66 -5.03
N SER A 2 -45.51 2.67 -5.87
CA SER A 2 -44.61 1.61 -6.32
C SER A 2 -43.84 2.11 -7.56
N TYR A 3 -42.58 1.64 -7.68
CA TYR A 3 -41.85 1.36 -8.93
C TYR A 3 -41.43 2.57 -9.81
N LEU A 4 -40.17 2.77 -10.23
CA LEU A 4 -39.02 1.87 -10.36
C LEU A 4 -37.69 2.63 -10.23
N THR A 5 -36.87 2.16 -9.30
CA THR A 5 -35.41 2.14 -9.35
C THR A 5 -34.94 1.16 -10.43
N SER A 6 -33.98 1.55 -11.27
CA SER A 6 -33.10 0.58 -11.94
C SER A 6 -31.66 1.05 -11.82
N ASP A 7 -31.00 0.61 -10.75
CA ASP A 7 -29.55 0.48 -10.69
C ASP A 7 -29.09 -0.42 -11.83
N SER A 8 -28.29 0.13 -12.73
CA SER A 8 -27.47 -0.68 -13.63
C SER A 8 -26.04 -0.11 -13.63
N PRO A 9 -25.03 -0.87 -13.14
CA PRO A 9 -23.61 -0.54 -13.29
C PRO A 9 -23.15 -0.50 -14.76
N ILE A 10 -24.04 -0.90 -15.68
CA ILE A 10 -23.83 -1.01 -17.11
C ILE A 10 -23.92 0.38 -17.76
N PHE A 11 -24.78 1.28 -17.28
CA PHE A 11 -24.98 2.59 -17.92
C PHE A 11 -23.79 3.54 -17.69
N THR A 12 -23.19 3.53 -16.51
CA THR A 12 -21.97 4.30 -16.19
C THR A 12 -20.72 3.71 -16.87
N GLN A 13 -20.59 2.39 -16.99
CA GLN A 13 -19.50 1.78 -17.76
C GLN A 13 -19.61 2.03 -19.26
N HIS A 14 -20.82 2.06 -19.82
CA HIS A 14 -21.03 2.40 -21.23
C HIS A 14 -20.79 3.88 -21.51
N LEU A 15 -21.19 4.79 -20.61
CA LEU A 15 -20.88 6.21 -20.71
C LEU A 15 -19.38 6.48 -20.61
N LEU A 16 -18.64 5.84 -19.69
CA LEU A 16 -17.17 5.95 -19.63
C LEU A 16 -16.49 5.38 -20.88
N LYS A 17 -16.95 4.24 -21.41
CA LYS A 17 -16.43 3.70 -22.69
C LYS A 17 -16.69 4.64 -23.87
N TYR A 18 -17.84 5.30 -23.90
CA TYR A 18 -18.18 6.27 -24.94
C TYR A 18 -17.37 7.57 -24.78
N TRP A 19 -17.19 8.08 -23.57
CA TRP A 19 -16.33 9.23 -23.28
C TRP A 19 -14.87 8.94 -23.64
N PHE A 20 -14.33 7.77 -23.29
CA PHE A 20 -12.98 7.37 -23.70
C PHE A 20 -12.85 7.19 -25.21
N ARG A 21 -13.86 6.67 -25.91
CA ARG A 21 -13.87 6.57 -27.38
C ARG A 21 -13.93 7.95 -28.05
N ILE A 22 -14.76 8.87 -27.54
CA ILE A 22 -14.82 10.25 -28.02
C ILE A 22 -13.49 10.95 -27.74
N PHE A 23 -12.90 10.79 -26.55
CA PHE A 23 -11.58 11.33 -26.21
C PHE A 23 -10.50 10.78 -27.17
N TYR A 24 -10.50 9.48 -27.48
CA TYR A 24 -9.50 8.89 -28.40
C TYR A 24 -9.72 9.19 -29.89
N LEU A 25 -10.95 9.49 -30.33
CA LEU A 25 -11.26 9.84 -31.72
C LEU A 25 -11.09 11.35 -32.00
N VAL A 26 -11.37 12.17 -30.99
CA VAL A 26 -11.35 13.63 -31.09
C VAL A 26 -9.96 14.17 -30.76
N TRP A 27 -9.26 13.61 -29.76
CA TRP A 27 -7.96 14.14 -29.32
C TRP A 27 -6.84 14.03 -30.35
N PRO A 28 -6.67 12.96 -31.16
CA PRO A 28 -5.63 12.94 -32.20
C PRO A 28 -5.93 13.95 -33.30
N ARG A 29 -7.21 14.19 -33.62
CA ARG A 29 -7.64 15.19 -34.60
C ARG A 29 -7.45 16.61 -34.07
N TYR A 30 -7.76 16.86 -32.79
CA TYR A 30 -7.47 18.13 -32.13
C TYR A 30 -5.99 18.35 -31.87
N LEU A 31 -5.20 17.32 -31.58
CA LEU A 31 -3.75 17.39 -31.45
C LEU A 31 -3.12 17.68 -32.82
N TYR A 32 -3.61 17.07 -33.89
CA TYR A 32 -3.19 17.36 -35.26
C TYR A 32 -3.59 18.78 -35.66
N CYS A 33 -4.80 19.24 -35.33
CA CYS A 33 -5.23 20.62 -35.53
C CYS A 33 -4.47 21.61 -34.64
N LEU A 34 -4.09 21.26 -33.41
CA LEU A 34 -3.29 22.07 -32.49
C LEU A 34 -1.84 22.17 -32.97
N ILE A 35 -1.27 21.05 -33.45
CA ILE A 35 0.06 20.99 -34.09
C ILE A 35 0.06 21.81 -35.39
N LEU A 36 -1.03 21.78 -36.17
CA LEU A 36 -1.18 22.59 -37.38
C LEU A 36 -1.48 24.07 -37.08
N LEU A 37 -2.25 24.40 -36.04
CA LEU A 37 -2.54 25.78 -35.61
C LEU A 37 -1.33 26.44 -34.92
N LEU A 38 -0.46 25.66 -34.25
CA LEU A 38 0.79 26.14 -33.65
C LEU A 38 1.94 26.25 -34.66
N SER A 39 1.78 25.75 -35.89
CA SER A 39 2.85 25.73 -36.90
C SER A 39 3.11 27.09 -37.58
N THR A 40 2.28 28.11 -37.34
CA THR A 40 2.33 29.37 -38.09
C THR A 40 2.93 30.55 -37.33
N VAL A 41 3.41 30.38 -36.09
CA VAL A 41 4.04 31.48 -35.36
C VAL A 41 5.27 31.00 -34.59
N PHE A 42 6.30 31.87 -34.55
CA PHE A 42 7.51 31.82 -33.73
C PHE A 42 8.76 31.20 -34.39
N LEU A 43 9.26 31.86 -35.43
CA LEU A 43 10.68 31.79 -35.82
C LEU A 43 11.47 32.87 -35.07
N ALA A 44 12.23 32.44 -34.05
CA ALA A 44 13.35 33.19 -33.47
C ALA A 44 14.41 32.16 -33.04
N GLN A 45 15.70 32.52 -33.05
CA GLN A 45 16.81 31.61 -32.70
C GLN A 45 16.77 31.22 -31.22
N ALA A 46 16.94 29.92 -30.90
CA ALA A 46 17.07 29.44 -29.53
C ALA A 46 18.52 29.06 -29.23
N ASN A 47 19.12 29.65 -28.20
CA ASN A 47 20.34 29.10 -27.60
C ASN A 47 19.91 28.15 -26.47
N TYR A 48 20.18 26.86 -26.67
CA TYR A 48 19.93 25.78 -25.73
C TYR A 48 21.08 25.62 -24.74
N LEU A 49 20.79 24.99 -23.60
CA LEU A 49 21.81 24.33 -22.79
C LEU A 49 22.29 23.09 -23.55
N SER A 50 23.41 23.21 -24.24
CA SER A 50 24.04 22.11 -24.98
C SER A 50 25.28 21.68 -24.20
N GLN A 51 25.35 20.39 -23.88
CA GLN A 51 26.48 19.79 -23.15
C GLN A 51 27.29 18.90 -24.08
N ALA A 52 28.55 18.63 -23.77
CA ALA A 52 29.41 17.75 -24.55
C ALA A 52 28.72 16.41 -24.89
N SER A 53 27.99 15.84 -23.92
CA SER A 53 27.27 14.59 -24.13
C SER A 53 26.09 14.67 -25.12
N THR A 54 25.34 15.79 -25.14
CA THR A 54 24.26 16.02 -26.10
C THR A 54 24.83 16.46 -27.45
N ILE A 55 25.82 17.37 -27.45
CA ILE A 55 26.49 17.88 -28.65
C ILE A 55 27.06 16.73 -29.47
N GLY A 56 27.79 15.79 -28.87
CA GLY A 56 28.33 14.63 -29.57
C GLY A 56 27.27 13.72 -30.22
N LYS A 57 26.00 13.90 -29.86
CA LYS A 57 24.82 13.18 -30.37
C LYS A 57 23.88 14.11 -31.16
N GLY A 58 24.44 14.97 -32.00
CA GLY A 58 23.67 15.89 -32.85
C GLY A 58 22.88 16.92 -32.05
N ASP A 59 23.32 17.21 -30.82
CA ASP A 59 22.63 18.05 -29.84
C ASP A 59 21.20 17.60 -29.48
N SER A 60 20.91 16.30 -29.64
CA SER A 60 19.65 15.70 -29.22
C SER A 60 19.66 15.35 -27.71
N GLY A 61 18.61 15.75 -27.00
CA GLY A 61 18.46 15.57 -25.56
C GLY A 61 17.03 15.61 -25.03
N ILE A 62 15.99 15.99 -25.78
CA ILE A 62 14.65 16.20 -25.18
C ILE A 62 14.04 14.90 -24.62
N ALA A 63 14.24 13.78 -25.31
CA ALA A 63 13.77 12.46 -24.91
C ALA A 63 14.94 11.48 -24.70
N VAL A 64 15.43 11.37 -23.46
CA VAL A 64 16.62 10.57 -23.11
C VAL A 64 16.28 9.57 -22.00
N PHE A 65 16.86 8.37 -22.06
CA PHE A 65 16.53 7.26 -21.15
C PHE A 65 17.31 7.22 -19.83
N SER A 66 18.52 7.81 -19.77
CA SER A 66 19.38 7.75 -18.56
C SER A 66 20.62 8.65 -18.67
N ASP A 67 20.41 9.96 -18.89
CA ASP A 67 21.53 10.91 -18.83
C ASP A 67 21.11 12.17 -18.06
N ALA A 68 21.77 12.45 -16.93
CA ALA A 68 21.60 13.69 -16.15
C ALA A 68 21.92 14.92 -17.00
N ASN A 69 22.68 14.73 -18.06
CA ASN A 69 23.18 15.76 -18.93
C ASN A 69 22.09 16.32 -19.86
N SER A 70 20.87 15.77 -19.86
CA SER A 70 19.73 16.42 -20.51
C SER A 70 18.88 17.23 -19.54
N LEU A 71 19.47 18.34 -19.08
CA LEU A 71 18.75 19.46 -18.47
C LEU A 71 17.84 20.20 -19.47
N LYS A 72 17.83 19.78 -20.75
CA LYS A 72 16.95 20.30 -21.79
C LYS A 72 15.47 20.03 -21.49
N ASN A 73 15.17 18.90 -20.85
CA ASN A 73 13.82 18.58 -20.40
C ASN A 73 13.85 18.36 -18.87
N PRO A 74 13.28 19.28 -18.06
CA PRO A 74 13.27 19.14 -16.61
C PRO A 74 12.53 17.88 -16.12
N ALA A 75 11.63 17.29 -16.92
CA ALA A 75 10.95 16.04 -16.57
C ALA A 75 11.88 14.81 -16.51
N ASN A 76 13.09 14.88 -17.10
CA ASN A 76 14.06 13.78 -17.07
C ASN A 76 14.67 13.57 -15.68
N LEU A 77 14.78 14.62 -14.86
CA LEU A 77 15.56 14.57 -13.61
C LEU A 77 14.99 13.57 -12.60
N ALA A 78 13.67 13.47 -12.48
CA ALA A 78 13.01 12.52 -11.59
C ALA A 78 13.30 11.04 -11.94
N LYS A 79 13.72 10.76 -13.18
CA LYS A 79 14.08 9.40 -13.64
C LYS A 79 15.57 9.10 -13.50
N TYR A 80 16.40 10.09 -13.17
CA TYR A 80 17.85 9.94 -13.14
C TYR A 80 18.35 9.10 -11.95
N GLY A 81 17.76 9.29 -10.76
CA GLY A 81 17.96 8.40 -9.60
C GLY A 81 19.34 8.42 -8.92
N GLN A 82 20.30 9.19 -9.44
CA GLN A 82 21.65 9.34 -8.89
C GLN A 82 21.93 10.82 -8.56
N TYR A 83 22.82 11.07 -7.60
CA TYR A 83 23.38 12.41 -7.44
C TYR A 83 24.36 12.68 -8.59
N TYR A 84 24.27 13.88 -9.17
CA TYR A 84 25.09 14.30 -10.30
C TYR A 84 25.78 15.62 -9.98
N LEU A 85 27.06 15.72 -10.33
CA LEU A 85 27.80 16.98 -10.41
C LEU A 85 28.63 16.97 -11.69
N GLY A 86 28.41 17.92 -12.58
CA GLY A 86 29.10 18.02 -13.86
C GLY A 86 29.67 19.40 -14.11
N PHE A 87 30.93 19.45 -14.51
CA PHE A 87 31.61 20.66 -14.96
C PHE A 87 32.00 20.49 -16.43
N GLU A 88 31.71 21.49 -17.24
CA GLU A 88 32.04 21.52 -18.66
C GLU A 88 32.76 22.82 -19.00
N HIS A 89 33.77 22.70 -19.83
CA HIS A 89 34.50 23.81 -20.41
C HIS A 89 34.70 23.56 -21.90
N SER A 90 34.51 24.61 -22.69
CA SER A 90 34.74 24.59 -24.12
C SER A 90 35.48 25.86 -24.53
N PRO A 91 36.76 25.74 -24.90
CA PRO A 91 37.48 26.81 -25.57
C PRO A 91 37.00 26.82 -27.03
N SER A 92 36.14 27.78 -27.39
CA SER A 92 35.71 27.90 -28.79
C SER A 92 36.87 28.37 -29.65
N ARG A 93 37.00 27.80 -30.85
CA ARG A 93 37.93 28.32 -31.88
C ARG A 93 37.31 29.41 -32.75
N LEU A 94 36.06 29.82 -32.51
CA LEU A 94 35.51 31.02 -33.13
C LEU A 94 36.29 32.23 -32.62
N PHE A 95 37.17 32.75 -33.46
CA PHE A 95 37.97 33.97 -33.23
C PHE A 95 38.93 33.95 -32.01
N GLN A 96 39.14 32.81 -31.36
CA GLN A 96 40.00 32.63 -30.16
C GLN A 96 39.58 33.40 -28.90
N ILE A 97 38.41 34.03 -28.89
CA ILE A 97 37.94 34.93 -27.80
C ILE A 97 36.63 34.49 -27.14
N LEU A 98 35.93 33.48 -27.69
CA LEU A 98 34.64 33.01 -27.15
C LEU A 98 34.83 31.77 -26.27
N GLU A 99 34.35 31.83 -25.04
CA GLU A 99 34.40 30.73 -24.09
C GLU A 99 33.01 30.34 -23.59
N THR A 100 32.79 29.04 -23.38
CA THR A 100 31.57 28.56 -22.71
C THR A 100 31.90 27.64 -21.55
N ASN A 101 31.34 27.97 -20.38
CA ASN A 101 31.49 27.21 -19.15
C ASN A 101 30.13 26.73 -18.66
N GLN A 102 30.07 25.54 -18.07
CA GLN A 102 28.84 25.05 -17.48
C GLN A 102 29.11 24.28 -16.18
N LEU A 103 28.26 24.52 -15.17
CA LEU A 103 28.20 23.74 -13.93
C LEU A 103 26.78 23.21 -13.74
N SER A 104 26.65 21.92 -13.48
CA SER A 104 25.36 21.25 -13.37
C SER A 104 25.32 20.31 -12.17
N SER A 105 24.19 20.27 -11.47
CA SER A 105 23.99 19.38 -10.31
C SER A 105 22.57 18.85 -10.28
N VAL A 106 22.41 17.58 -9.87
CA VAL A 106 21.10 16.94 -9.69
C VAL A 106 21.06 16.23 -8.35
N PHE A 107 19.99 16.48 -7.60
CA PHE A 107 19.74 15.94 -6.27
C PHE A 107 18.43 15.15 -6.27
N PRO A 108 18.47 13.81 -6.39
CA PRO A 108 17.28 12.98 -6.23
C PRO A 108 16.88 12.96 -4.75
N LEU A 109 15.70 13.50 -4.44
CA LEU A 109 15.18 13.55 -3.07
C LEU A 109 14.34 12.31 -2.72
N SER A 110 13.74 11.66 -3.72
CA SER A 110 13.03 10.37 -3.58
C SER A 110 13.06 9.58 -4.89
N ASP A 111 12.38 8.43 -4.95
CA ASP A 111 12.23 7.66 -6.19
C ASP A 111 11.38 8.38 -7.25
N ARG A 112 10.69 9.45 -6.87
CA ARG A 112 9.80 10.22 -7.75
C ARG A 112 10.16 11.69 -7.88
N LEU A 113 11.04 12.23 -7.04
CA LEU A 113 11.28 13.67 -6.96
C LEU A 113 12.77 13.98 -7.06
N ALA A 114 13.11 14.97 -7.88
CA ALA A 114 14.48 15.46 -8.02
C ALA A 114 14.52 16.98 -8.18
N LEU A 115 15.58 17.58 -7.64
CA LEU A 115 15.94 18.97 -7.87
C LEU A 115 17.19 19.05 -8.76
N GLY A 116 17.30 20.13 -9.54
CA GLY A 116 18.47 20.39 -10.36
C GLY A 116 18.91 21.85 -10.27
N LEU A 117 20.21 22.06 -10.40
CA LEU A 117 20.84 23.37 -10.53
C LEU A 117 21.72 23.36 -11.77
N ASN A 118 21.64 24.41 -12.59
CA ASN A 118 22.52 24.59 -13.73
C ASN A 118 22.97 26.05 -13.82
N TRP A 119 24.24 26.27 -14.13
CA TRP A 119 24.79 27.55 -14.52
C TRP A 119 25.51 27.37 -15.86
N ASN A 120 25.16 28.18 -16.85
CA ASN A 120 25.85 28.26 -18.13
C ASN A 120 26.35 29.70 -18.32
N GLN A 121 27.61 29.84 -18.65
CA GLN A 121 28.23 31.10 -19.01
C GLN A 121 28.71 31.04 -20.46
N THR A 122 28.39 32.07 -21.23
CA THR A 122 29.03 32.37 -22.51
C THR A 122 29.73 33.71 -22.38
N ALA A 123 31.05 33.70 -22.53
CA ALA A 123 31.88 34.89 -22.43
C ALA A 123 32.59 35.15 -23.75
N LEU A 124 32.70 36.42 -24.12
CA LEU A 124 33.65 36.92 -25.11
C LEU A 124 34.64 37.78 -24.35
N ASP A 125 35.91 37.42 -24.41
CA ASP A 125 36.98 38.10 -23.70
C ASP A 125 38.07 38.49 -24.70
N ASP A 126 38.24 39.80 -24.88
CA ASP A 126 39.31 40.44 -25.65
C ASP A 126 39.92 41.56 -24.79
N ASP A 127 41.09 42.07 -25.16
CA ASP A 127 41.88 43.02 -24.34
C ASP A 127 41.09 44.30 -23.98
N GLU A 128 40.12 44.69 -24.82
CA GLU A 128 39.29 45.89 -24.63
C GLU A 128 37.82 45.58 -24.30
N LEU A 129 37.22 44.57 -24.93
CA LEU A 129 35.78 44.26 -24.84
C LEU A 129 35.55 42.94 -24.11
N MET A 130 34.83 43.01 -22.99
CA MET A 130 34.37 41.82 -22.28
C MET A 130 32.85 41.76 -22.28
N VAL A 131 32.29 40.65 -22.76
CA VAL A 131 30.85 40.38 -22.72
C VAL A 131 30.62 39.05 -22.02
N SER A 132 29.83 39.02 -20.97
CA SER A 132 29.50 37.79 -20.24
C SER A 132 28.00 37.62 -20.12
N LYS A 133 27.49 36.48 -20.57
CA LYS A 133 26.10 36.05 -20.43
C LYS A 133 26.05 34.86 -19.49
N ASN A 134 25.38 35.00 -18.36
CA ASN A 134 25.15 33.94 -17.40
C ASN A 134 23.67 33.54 -17.40
N LEU A 135 23.40 32.25 -17.43
CA LEU A 135 22.07 31.66 -17.36
C LEU A 135 22.03 30.61 -16.27
N PHE A 136 21.25 30.86 -15.23
CA PHE A 136 21.02 29.95 -14.12
C PHE A 136 19.66 29.26 -14.28
N HIS A 137 19.61 27.95 -14.11
CA HIS A 137 18.37 27.18 -14.06
C HIS A 137 18.22 26.50 -12.71
N PHE A 138 17.05 26.68 -12.10
CA PHE A 138 16.58 25.95 -10.94
C PHE A 138 15.47 25.00 -11.40
N SER A 139 15.75 23.71 -11.36
CA SER A 139 14.88 22.66 -11.91
C SER A 139 14.16 21.90 -10.80
N TYR A 140 12.86 21.68 -11.00
CA TYR A 140 12.03 20.79 -10.20
C TYR A 140 11.45 19.69 -11.09
N SER A 141 11.46 18.45 -10.62
CA SER A 141 11.01 17.30 -11.41
C SER A 141 10.24 16.30 -10.56
N TYR A 142 9.11 15.83 -11.07
CA TYR A 142 8.27 14.84 -10.40
C TYR A 142 7.78 13.74 -11.36
N SER A 143 7.90 12.50 -10.93
CA SER A 143 7.45 11.30 -11.64
C SER A 143 6.09 10.87 -11.09
N LEU A 144 5.01 11.21 -11.80
CA LEU A 144 3.65 10.84 -11.40
C LEU A 144 3.44 9.32 -11.50
N THR A 145 4.03 8.67 -12.51
CA THR A 145 3.95 7.22 -12.70
C THR A 145 5.29 6.65 -13.18
N ASN A 146 5.41 5.33 -13.31
CA ASN A 146 6.63 4.72 -13.84
C ASN A 146 6.90 5.08 -15.32
N TRP A 147 5.89 5.52 -16.06
CA TRP A 147 5.96 5.85 -17.49
C TRP A 147 5.74 7.34 -17.80
N PHE A 148 5.38 8.19 -16.84
CA PHE A 148 5.14 9.63 -17.04
C PHE A 148 5.82 10.48 -15.97
N SER A 149 6.53 11.54 -16.39
CA SER A 149 7.09 12.57 -15.52
C SER A 149 6.86 13.97 -16.08
N ALA A 150 6.85 14.94 -15.18
CA ALA A 150 6.73 16.37 -15.47
C ALA A 150 7.84 17.13 -14.74
N GLY A 151 8.23 18.28 -15.27
CA GLY A 151 9.21 19.15 -14.63
C GLY A 151 9.06 20.61 -15.03
N LEU A 152 9.65 21.47 -14.19
CA LEU A 152 9.64 22.92 -14.33
C LEU A 152 11.08 23.45 -14.16
N ASN A 153 11.46 24.43 -14.97
CA ASN A 153 12.67 25.23 -14.77
C ASN A 153 12.29 26.67 -14.46
N LEU A 154 12.93 27.25 -13.44
CA LEU A 154 13.03 28.69 -13.25
C LEU A 154 14.39 29.16 -13.76
N LYS A 155 14.39 30.14 -14.67
CA LYS A 155 15.60 30.72 -15.26
C LYS A 155 15.88 32.09 -14.68
N TYR A 156 17.15 32.36 -14.44
CA TYR A 156 17.67 33.68 -14.15
C TYR A 156 18.80 34.00 -15.13
N LEU A 157 18.64 35.06 -15.89
CA LEU A 157 19.59 35.51 -16.92
C LEU A 157 20.26 36.80 -16.44
N THR A 158 21.58 36.89 -16.61
CA THR A 158 22.32 38.15 -16.48
C THR A 158 23.24 38.33 -17.68
N ASN A 159 23.24 39.52 -18.27
CA ASN A 159 24.17 39.89 -19.34
C ASN A 159 24.95 41.12 -18.89
N THR A 160 26.25 41.14 -19.14
CA THR A 160 27.11 42.27 -18.82
C THR A 160 28.04 42.52 -19.99
N ALA A 161 28.20 43.79 -20.36
CA ALA A 161 29.18 44.23 -21.35
C ALA A 161 30.04 45.34 -20.73
N SER A 162 31.36 45.20 -20.84
CA SER A 162 32.33 46.21 -20.43
C SER A 162 33.32 46.49 -21.54
N LEU A 163 33.76 47.74 -21.60
CA LEU A 163 34.78 48.23 -22.54
C LEU A 163 35.85 48.98 -21.73
N ASP A 164 37.12 48.61 -21.88
CA ASP A 164 38.27 49.13 -21.12
C ASP A 164 38.09 49.02 -19.60
N GLY A 165 37.57 47.88 -19.14
CA GLY A 165 37.28 47.65 -17.71
C GLY A 165 36.13 48.48 -17.14
N ARG A 166 35.41 49.27 -17.97
CA ARG A 166 34.22 50.03 -17.55
C ARG A 166 32.95 49.34 -18.01
N LEU A 167 32.02 49.09 -17.08
CA LEU A 167 30.69 48.57 -17.40
C LEU A 167 29.97 49.52 -18.34
N ARG A 168 29.51 49.01 -19.48
CA ARG A 168 28.76 49.75 -20.51
C ARG A 168 27.28 49.39 -20.54
N GLY A 169 26.93 48.18 -20.09
CA GLY A 169 25.56 47.75 -19.97
C GLY A 169 25.43 46.51 -19.11
N SER A 170 24.35 46.43 -18.35
CA SER A 170 23.93 45.21 -17.67
C SER A 170 22.43 44.96 -17.84
N GLU A 171 22.08 43.69 -17.98
CA GLU A 171 20.70 43.24 -18.16
C GLU A 171 20.41 42.08 -17.21
N ILE A 172 19.20 42.04 -16.67
CA ILE A 172 18.71 40.90 -15.89
C ILE A 172 17.35 40.44 -16.40
N GLY A 173 17.09 39.14 -16.36
CA GLY A 173 15.81 38.58 -16.82
C GLY A 173 15.42 37.31 -16.09
N TRP A 174 14.12 37.02 -16.11
CA TRP A 174 13.53 35.79 -15.55
C TRP A 174 12.72 35.06 -16.61
N GLY A 175 12.70 33.73 -16.53
CA GLY A 175 11.91 32.93 -17.45
C GLY A 175 11.56 31.58 -16.85
N THR A 176 10.62 30.86 -17.48
CA THR A 176 10.24 29.52 -17.04
C THR A 176 10.16 28.53 -18.20
N ASP A 177 10.53 27.28 -17.96
CA ASP A 177 10.23 26.16 -18.85
C ASP A 177 9.33 25.14 -18.17
N VAL A 178 8.51 24.45 -18.97
CA VAL A 178 7.77 23.28 -18.53
C VAL A 178 8.06 22.13 -19.49
N GLY A 179 8.36 20.97 -18.93
CA GLY A 179 8.65 19.76 -19.68
C GLY A 179 7.82 18.58 -19.20
N VAL A 180 7.50 17.67 -20.11
CA VAL A 180 6.91 16.37 -19.83
C VAL A 180 7.67 15.28 -20.58
N LEU A 181 7.64 14.06 -20.02
CA LEU A 181 8.34 12.91 -20.58
C LEU A 181 7.51 11.64 -20.38
N PHE A 182 7.42 10.84 -21.45
CA PHE A 182 6.76 9.55 -21.47
C PHE A 182 7.79 8.45 -21.78
N HIS A 183 7.93 7.46 -20.91
CA HIS A 183 8.77 6.28 -21.11
C HIS A 183 7.94 5.01 -21.25
N VAL A 184 8.02 4.36 -22.41
CA VAL A 184 7.24 3.17 -22.74
C VAL A 184 8.18 1.96 -22.89
N ARG A 185 8.04 0.97 -22.00
CA ARG A 185 8.76 -0.32 -22.09
C ARG A 185 7.88 -1.36 -22.80
N GLN A 186 8.44 -2.18 -23.69
CA GLN A 186 7.66 -3.14 -24.50
C GLN A 186 6.85 -4.17 -23.69
N SER A 187 7.15 -4.40 -22.41
CA SER A 187 6.35 -5.29 -21.55
C SER A 187 4.93 -4.78 -21.29
N VAL A 188 4.65 -3.49 -21.51
CA VAL A 188 3.32 -2.89 -21.33
C VAL A 188 2.36 -3.25 -22.48
N PHE A 189 2.86 -3.70 -23.64
CA PHE A 189 2.02 -4.10 -24.79
C PHE A 189 1.52 -5.56 -24.73
N ARG A 190 1.44 -6.18 -23.54
CA ARG A 190 0.74 -7.47 -23.35
C ARG A 190 -0.75 -7.32 -22.98
N THR A 191 -1.29 -6.11 -22.97
CA THR A 191 -2.73 -5.87 -22.78
C THR A 191 -3.41 -5.56 -24.12
N ASN A 192 -4.49 -6.28 -24.42
CA ASN A 192 -5.29 -6.31 -25.65
C ASN A 192 -6.00 -4.99 -26.05
N LEU A 193 -5.39 -3.82 -25.88
CA LEU A 193 -5.94 -2.56 -26.39
C LEU A 193 -4.91 -1.83 -27.26
N LEU A 194 -5.26 -1.67 -28.54
CA LEU A 194 -4.66 -0.76 -29.53
C LEU A 194 -3.32 -1.22 -30.14
N SER A 195 -3.37 -2.10 -31.13
CA SER A 195 -2.30 -2.20 -32.14
C SER A 195 -2.63 -1.29 -33.33
N PRO A 196 -1.80 -0.26 -33.65
CA PRO A 196 -1.93 0.49 -34.89
C PRO A 196 -1.54 -0.39 -36.08
N ILE A 197 -2.21 -0.19 -37.22
CA ILE A 197 -2.02 -0.96 -38.47
C ILE A 197 -0.55 -0.93 -38.97
N TRP A 198 0.24 0.08 -38.58
CA TRP A 198 1.68 0.17 -38.87
C TRP A 198 2.54 -0.93 -38.22
N PHE A 199 2.12 -1.51 -37.09
CA PHE A 199 2.88 -2.57 -36.41
C PHE A 199 2.81 -3.94 -37.10
N ARG A 200 1.86 -4.13 -38.04
CA ARG A 200 1.68 -5.39 -38.77
C ARG A 200 2.69 -5.60 -39.90
N LEU A 201 3.32 -4.54 -40.42
CA LEU A 201 4.29 -4.61 -41.51
C LEU A 201 5.73 -4.98 -41.06
N LEU A 202 6.03 -4.89 -39.75
CA LEU A 202 7.34 -5.24 -39.19
C LEU A 202 7.40 -6.64 -38.53
N ASN A 203 6.25 -7.31 -38.37
CA ASN A 203 6.18 -8.66 -37.81
C ASN A 203 6.21 -9.73 -38.91
N ARG A 204 7.40 -10.08 -39.40
CA ARG A 204 7.61 -11.44 -39.93
C ARG A 204 7.79 -12.40 -38.74
N PRO A 205 7.13 -13.56 -38.71
CA PRO A 205 7.32 -14.53 -37.63
C PRO A 205 8.72 -15.13 -37.76
N GLN A 206 9.64 -14.74 -36.89
CA GLN A 206 10.92 -15.43 -36.75
C GLN A 206 10.74 -16.68 -35.88
N ARG A 207 11.15 -17.80 -36.49
CA ARG A 207 11.28 -19.14 -35.90
C ARG A 207 12.03 -19.09 -34.56
N THR A 208 11.56 -19.94 -33.67
CA THR A 208 12.15 -20.31 -32.38
C THR A 208 13.64 -20.59 -32.46
N TRP A 209 14.45 -19.69 -31.88
CA TRP A 209 15.80 -19.98 -31.39
C TRP A 209 16.01 -19.20 -30.08
N THR A 210 16.57 -19.88 -29.10
CA THR A 210 16.97 -19.37 -27.78
C THR A 210 17.92 -18.18 -27.91
N GLN A 211 17.44 -16.95 -27.67
CA GLN A 211 18.28 -15.75 -27.56
C GLN A 211 17.78 -14.83 -26.45
N SER A 212 18.74 -14.27 -25.70
CA SER A 212 18.52 -13.36 -24.57
C SER A 212 17.52 -12.26 -24.93
N LYS A 213 16.48 -12.07 -24.10
CA LYS A 213 15.41 -11.08 -24.34
C LYS A 213 15.97 -9.65 -24.32
N ILE A 214 16.16 -9.08 -25.51
CA ILE A 214 16.40 -7.64 -25.71
C ILE A 214 15.03 -6.96 -25.70
N ASN A 215 14.68 -6.23 -24.63
CA ASN A 215 13.44 -5.46 -24.55
C ASN A 215 13.68 -4.00 -24.98
N PRO A 216 13.28 -3.57 -26.18
CA PRO A 216 13.39 -2.18 -26.61
C PRO A 216 12.45 -1.25 -25.83
N SER A 217 12.82 0.02 -25.73
CA SER A 217 12.04 1.07 -25.08
C SER A 217 11.96 2.35 -25.90
N TRP A 218 10.87 3.08 -25.71
CA TRP A 218 10.58 4.35 -26.38
C TRP A 218 10.48 5.48 -25.35
N ALA A 219 10.92 6.68 -25.75
CA ALA A 219 10.80 7.90 -24.97
C ALA A 219 10.19 9.00 -25.84
N PHE A 220 9.23 9.74 -25.31
CA PHE A 220 8.64 10.91 -25.97
C PHE A 220 8.73 12.08 -25.01
N GLY A 221 9.34 13.17 -25.45
CA GLY A 221 9.53 14.37 -24.64
C GLY A 221 8.89 15.58 -25.31
N PHE A 222 8.25 16.41 -24.51
CA PHE A 222 7.74 17.71 -24.93
C PHE A 222 8.21 18.77 -23.94
N VAL A 223 8.75 19.87 -24.45
CA VAL A 223 9.19 20.99 -23.63
C VAL A 223 8.66 22.27 -24.24
N VAL A 224 8.06 23.13 -23.43
CA VAL A 224 7.79 24.51 -23.80
C VAL A 224 8.75 25.39 -23.02
N THR A 225 9.62 26.10 -23.74
CA THR A 225 10.60 27.00 -23.14
C THR A 225 10.13 28.44 -23.15
N ASP A 226 10.62 29.24 -22.20
CA ASP A 226 10.37 30.69 -22.12
C ASP A 226 8.86 31.00 -22.07
N ILE A 227 8.11 30.22 -21.28
CA ILE A 227 6.64 30.32 -21.17
C ILE A 227 6.23 31.62 -20.52
N LEU A 228 6.72 31.86 -19.30
CA LEU A 228 6.26 32.92 -18.42
C LEU A 228 7.41 33.83 -17.97
N ASP A 229 7.13 35.13 -17.88
CA ASP A 229 7.91 36.11 -17.14
C ASP A 229 7.48 36.17 -15.68
N ILE A 230 8.45 36.41 -14.79
CA ILE A 230 8.17 36.59 -13.36
C ILE A 230 8.52 38.02 -12.98
N GLY A 231 7.56 38.91 -13.20
CA GLY A 231 7.49 40.19 -12.51
C GLY A 231 8.22 41.38 -13.13
N LEU A 232 8.65 41.31 -14.40
CA LEU A 232 9.25 42.48 -15.08
C LEU A 232 8.23 43.29 -15.89
N GLN A 233 7.15 42.67 -16.40
CA GLN A 233 6.15 43.38 -17.19
C GLN A 233 4.69 43.09 -16.78
N PRO A 234 3.82 44.11 -16.55
CA PRO A 234 2.43 43.90 -16.14
C PRO A 234 1.49 43.42 -17.26
N ASN A 235 1.76 43.77 -18.52
CA ASN A 235 0.77 43.67 -19.62
C ASN A 235 0.91 42.40 -20.48
N SER A 236 2.04 41.70 -20.42
CA SER A 236 2.24 40.43 -21.12
C SER A 236 3.16 39.53 -20.31
N ILE A 237 2.58 38.43 -19.82
CA ILE A 237 3.31 37.43 -19.04
C ILE A 237 3.99 36.38 -19.94
N TRP A 238 3.80 36.41 -21.25
CA TRP A 238 4.27 35.36 -22.16
C TRP A 238 5.65 35.67 -22.78
N GLY A 239 6.61 34.79 -22.57
CA GLY A 239 8.00 34.99 -22.98
C GLY A 239 8.94 35.32 -21.82
N THR A 240 10.23 35.42 -22.13
CA THR A 240 11.25 35.90 -21.20
C THR A 240 11.54 37.36 -21.51
N TRP A 241 11.53 38.20 -20.48
CA TRP A 241 11.83 39.62 -20.59
C TRP A 241 13.13 39.94 -19.86
N ILE A 242 13.83 40.96 -20.34
CA ILE A 242 15.04 41.49 -19.70
C ILE A 242 14.83 42.96 -19.36
N ARG A 243 15.42 43.38 -18.26
CA ARG A 243 15.52 44.77 -17.84
C ARG A 243 16.96 45.21 -17.94
N HIS A 244 17.17 46.26 -18.71
CA HIS A 244 18.43 46.98 -18.84
C HIS A 244 18.70 47.85 -17.60
N ASP A 245 19.96 48.15 -17.32
CA ASP A 245 20.37 49.12 -16.29
C ASP A 245 19.80 50.54 -16.51
N THR A 246 19.52 50.90 -17.77
CA THR A 246 18.78 52.12 -18.14
C THR A 246 17.32 52.13 -17.67
N GLY A 247 16.80 51.01 -17.17
CA GLY A 247 15.40 50.82 -16.76
C GLY A 247 14.47 50.37 -17.89
N VAL A 248 14.96 50.30 -19.13
CA VAL A 248 14.20 49.79 -20.28
C VAL A 248 13.94 48.29 -20.09
N VAL A 249 12.70 47.87 -20.36
CA VAL A 249 12.29 46.46 -20.35
C VAL A 249 11.92 46.04 -21.77
N GLU A 250 12.53 44.97 -22.26
CA GLU A 250 12.25 44.44 -23.58
C GLU A 250 12.09 42.92 -23.59
N LYS A 251 11.41 42.42 -24.62
CA LYS A 251 11.18 40.98 -24.78
C LYS A 251 12.43 40.31 -25.31
N TYR A 252 13.06 39.49 -24.50
CA TYR A 252 14.28 38.77 -24.87
C TYR A 252 13.98 37.52 -25.70
N ARG A 253 13.00 36.70 -25.28
CA ARG A 253 12.61 35.46 -25.98
C ARG A 253 11.10 35.26 -25.97
N SER A 254 10.60 34.65 -27.05
CA SER A 254 9.22 34.19 -27.13
C SER A 254 9.12 32.70 -26.79
N PRO A 255 7.96 32.22 -26.29
CA PRO A 255 7.75 30.82 -25.99
C PRO A 255 8.02 29.92 -27.20
N LYS A 256 8.63 28.75 -26.98
CA LYS A 256 8.91 27.77 -28.04
C LYS A 256 8.59 26.37 -27.60
N LEU A 257 7.97 25.60 -28.51
CA LEU A 257 7.70 24.19 -28.32
C LEU A 257 8.82 23.35 -28.92
N HIS A 258 9.22 22.32 -28.20
CA HIS A 258 10.23 21.37 -28.62
C HIS A 258 9.73 19.96 -28.39
N PHE A 259 9.99 19.09 -29.37
CA PHE A 259 9.60 17.69 -29.33
C PHE A 259 10.81 16.79 -29.49
N GLY A 260 10.85 15.71 -28.72
CA GLY A 260 11.91 14.71 -28.75
C GLY A 260 11.36 13.29 -28.83
N LEU A 261 12.07 12.46 -29.58
CA LEU A 261 11.85 11.02 -29.70
C LEU A 261 13.14 10.28 -29.38
N GLY A 262 13.06 9.35 -28.44
CA GLY A 262 14.13 8.42 -28.12
C GLY A 262 13.71 6.98 -28.41
N TYR A 263 14.60 6.21 -29.01
CA TYR A 263 14.45 4.76 -29.18
C TYR A 263 15.70 4.05 -28.67
N GLN A 264 15.53 3.20 -27.67
CA GLN A 264 16.60 2.38 -27.14
C GLN A 264 16.34 0.93 -27.53
N ARG A 265 17.20 0.39 -28.41
CA ARG A 265 17.08 -0.99 -28.88
C ARG A 265 17.60 -1.97 -27.83
N SER A 266 18.71 -1.64 -27.18
CA SER A 266 19.35 -2.44 -26.13
C SER A 266 20.08 -1.52 -25.14
N SER A 267 20.72 -2.07 -24.11
CA SER A 267 21.63 -1.30 -23.24
C SER A 267 22.82 -0.68 -24.00
N GLN A 268 23.14 -1.21 -25.18
CA GLN A 268 24.29 -0.80 -25.98
C GLN A 268 23.95 0.20 -27.09
N LEU A 269 22.70 0.31 -27.55
CA LEU A 269 22.37 1.12 -28.72
C LEU A 269 21.11 1.97 -28.51
N GLN A 270 21.27 3.28 -28.70
CA GLN A 270 20.22 4.29 -28.58
C GLN A 270 20.21 5.22 -29.80
N PHE A 271 19.00 5.59 -30.20
CA PHE A 271 18.72 6.59 -31.22
C PHE A 271 17.92 7.73 -30.57
N SER A 272 18.19 8.95 -30.99
CA SER A 272 17.44 10.13 -30.56
C SER A 272 17.23 11.09 -31.73
N ALA A 273 16.08 11.74 -31.73
CA ALA A 273 15.75 12.78 -32.69
C ALA A 273 14.92 13.86 -32.00
N ASP A 274 15.28 15.12 -32.20
CA ASP A 274 14.57 16.26 -31.63
C ASP A 274 14.22 17.26 -32.74
N ILE A 275 13.09 17.93 -32.60
CA ILE A 275 12.62 18.98 -33.50
C ILE A 275 12.20 20.23 -32.73
N SER A 276 12.67 21.37 -33.21
CA SER A 276 12.41 22.71 -32.70
C SER A 276 12.56 23.71 -33.86
N ASP A 277 13.42 24.72 -33.73
CA ASP A 277 13.97 25.50 -34.85
C ASP A 277 15.11 24.76 -35.59
N ARG A 278 15.56 23.64 -35.01
CA ARG A 278 16.54 22.70 -35.58
C ARG A 278 15.94 21.30 -35.64
N LEU A 279 16.34 20.55 -36.66
CA LEU A 279 16.21 19.10 -36.70
C LEU A 279 17.52 18.49 -36.22
N ASN A 280 17.47 17.74 -35.13
CA ASN A 280 18.60 17.10 -34.49
C ASN A 280 18.42 15.59 -34.57
N ILE A 281 19.45 14.86 -34.96
CA ILE A 281 19.44 13.39 -35.02
C ILE A 281 20.75 12.88 -34.42
N GLY A 282 20.67 11.86 -33.59
CA GLY A 282 21.86 11.26 -32.98
C GLY A 282 21.72 9.79 -32.66
N ILE A 283 22.88 9.16 -32.55
CA ILE A 283 23.06 7.74 -32.26
C ILE A 283 24.11 7.62 -31.17
N GLU A 284 23.89 6.70 -30.23
CA GLU A 284 24.80 6.38 -29.14
C GLU A 284 25.01 4.87 -29.07
N TYR A 285 26.27 4.46 -29.14
CA TYR A 285 26.71 3.07 -29.08
C TYR A 285 27.67 2.85 -27.91
N LYS A 286 27.32 1.94 -26.99
CA LYS A 286 28.06 1.59 -25.79
C LYS A 286 28.51 0.12 -25.88
N PRO A 287 29.72 -0.17 -26.39
CA PRO A 287 30.20 -1.54 -26.45
C PRO A 287 30.34 -2.20 -25.08
N ASN A 288 30.64 -1.41 -24.04
CA ASN A 288 30.73 -1.86 -22.65
C ASN A 288 30.32 -0.71 -21.70
N PRO A 289 30.23 -0.95 -20.37
CA PRO A 289 29.84 0.09 -19.41
C PRO A 289 30.84 1.25 -19.25
N TYR A 290 32.09 1.07 -19.68
CA TYR A 290 33.17 2.03 -19.48
C TYR A 290 33.37 2.98 -20.65
N LEU A 291 32.89 2.63 -21.85
CA LEU A 291 33.15 3.36 -23.09
C LEU A 291 31.87 3.49 -23.91
N GLY A 292 31.64 4.67 -24.46
CA GLY A 292 30.63 4.83 -25.51
C GLY A 292 30.99 5.88 -26.54
N PHE A 293 30.42 5.69 -27.71
CA PHE A 293 30.60 6.51 -28.89
C PHE A 293 29.28 7.16 -29.25
N ARG A 294 29.35 8.41 -29.66
CA ARG A 294 28.21 9.19 -30.11
C ARG A 294 28.54 9.82 -31.45
N THR A 295 27.52 9.90 -32.28
CA THR A 295 27.56 10.65 -33.51
C THR A 295 26.19 11.22 -33.78
N GLY A 296 26.14 12.36 -34.43
CA GLY A 296 24.87 12.92 -34.85
C GLY A 296 25.06 14.08 -35.80
N LEU A 297 23.94 14.62 -36.24
CA LEU A 297 23.90 15.80 -37.08
C LEU A 297 22.74 16.68 -36.66
N TYR A 298 22.88 17.98 -36.87
CA TYR A 298 21.76 18.89 -36.77
C TYR A 298 21.71 19.88 -37.94
N ARG A 299 20.50 20.36 -38.24
CA ARG A 299 20.23 21.33 -39.31
C ARG A 299 19.22 22.37 -38.86
N GLN A 300 19.50 23.64 -39.11
CA GLN A 300 18.56 24.74 -38.86
C GLN A 300 17.42 24.72 -39.89
N LEU A 301 16.19 24.96 -39.43
CA LEU A 301 14.96 24.93 -40.25
C LEU A 301 14.47 26.33 -40.68
N SER A 302 15.27 27.39 -40.51
CA SER A 302 14.89 28.77 -40.81
C SER A 302 14.87 29.06 -42.33
N ALA A 303 13.87 29.85 -42.78
CA ALA A 303 13.66 30.19 -44.19
C ALA A 303 14.71 31.14 -44.79
N GLN A 304 15.44 31.89 -43.96
CA GLN A 304 16.34 32.98 -44.40
C GLN A 304 17.84 32.62 -44.44
N SER A 305 18.23 31.45 -43.92
CA SER A 305 19.63 31.02 -43.89
C SER A 305 19.73 29.54 -44.22
N GLN A 306 20.18 29.20 -45.43
CA GLN A 306 20.48 27.82 -45.84
C GLN A 306 21.81 27.35 -45.26
N LEU A 307 21.94 27.29 -43.94
CA LEU A 307 23.12 26.70 -43.31
C LEU A 307 23.14 25.20 -43.60
N ARG A 308 24.30 24.70 -44.01
CA ARG A 308 24.52 23.26 -44.25
C ARG A 308 24.49 22.49 -42.93
N PRO A 309 24.15 21.20 -42.94
CA PRO A 309 24.09 20.41 -41.72
C PRO A 309 25.44 20.39 -41.01
N THR A 310 25.40 20.38 -39.68
CA THR A 310 26.60 20.28 -38.82
C THR A 310 26.74 18.85 -38.34
N LEU A 311 27.93 18.27 -38.51
CA LEU A 311 28.26 16.93 -38.03
C LEU A 311 28.83 17.02 -36.61
N THR A 312 28.52 16.02 -35.80
CA THR A 312 28.99 15.90 -34.41
C THR A 312 29.47 14.49 -34.14
N MET A 313 30.53 14.41 -33.36
CA MET A 313 31.11 13.16 -32.86
C MET A 313 31.37 13.31 -31.37
N GLY A 314 31.32 12.21 -30.63
CA GLY A 314 31.66 12.23 -29.21
C GLY A 314 32.10 10.88 -28.69
N VAL A 315 32.88 10.92 -27.63
CA VAL A 315 33.35 9.75 -26.89
C VAL A 315 33.11 10.02 -25.41
N HIS A 316 32.65 9.01 -24.68
CA HIS A 316 32.59 9.08 -23.23
C HIS A 316 33.31 7.91 -22.59
N PHE A 317 34.03 8.21 -21.51
CA PHE A 317 34.69 7.26 -20.65
C PHE A 317 34.04 7.30 -19.27
N GLN A 318 33.67 6.15 -18.72
CA GLN A 318 33.05 6.04 -17.41
C GLN A 318 33.83 5.02 -16.58
N TYR A 319 34.20 5.38 -15.36
CA TYR A 319 34.82 4.48 -14.40
C TYR A 319 34.27 4.75 -13.00
N LYS A 320 33.48 3.80 -12.49
CA LYS A 320 32.73 3.94 -11.23
C LYS A 320 31.89 5.24 -11.24
N THR A 321 32.15 6.13 -10.29
CA THR A 321 31.50 7.44 -10.13
C THR A 321 32.00 8.48 -11.13
N PHE A 322 33.19 8.32 -11.70
CA PHE A 322 33.79 9.33 -12.58
C PHE A 322 33.38 9.10 -14.03
N ARG A 323 33.06 10.20 -14.73
CA ARG A 323 32.79 10.17 -16.16
C ARG A 323 33.39 11.38 -16.87
N PHE A 324 33.98 11.13 -18.02
CA PHE A 324 34.52 12.14 -18.93
C PHE A 324 33.82 12.04 -20.27
N ASP A 325 33.26 13.14 -20.76
CA ASP A 325 32.63 13.25 -22.07
C ASP A 325 33.43 14.23 -22.92
N TRP A 326 33.78 13.84 -24.14
CA TRP A 326 34.43 14.69 -25.13
C TRP A 326 33.59 14.71 -26.41
N ALA A 327 33.35 15.90 -26.95
CA ALA A 327 32.62 16.07 -28.20
C ALA A 327 33.36 16.97 -29.17
N TYR A 328 33.26 16.62 -30.44
CA TYR A 328 33.84 17.33 -31.56
C TYR A 328 32.72 17.77 -32.52
N LEU A 329 32.61 19.09 -32.67
CA LEU A 329 31.64 19.76 -33.50
C LEU A 329 32.31 20.15 -34.81
N ILE A 330 31.72 19.77 -35.94
CA ILE A 330 32.22 20.05 -37.29
C ILE A 330 31.15 20.81 -38.07
N PRO A 331 31.05 22.14 -37.88
CA PRO A 331 30.16 22.97 -38.68
C PRO A 331 30.63 23.00 -40.14
N SER A 332 29.69 23.22 -41.06
CA SER A 332 30.05 23.38 -42.47
C SER A 332 30.68 24.74 -42.79
N ASP A 333 30.34 25.76 -42.00
CA ASP A 333 30.64 27.17 -42.31
C ASP A 333 31.60 27.83 -41.29
N LEU A 334 31.97 27.09 -40.23
CA LEU A 334 32.79 27.59 -39.12
C LEU A 334 33.89 26.57 -38.76
N PRO A 335 35.01 27.01 -38.16
CA PRO A 335 36.04 26.10 -37.67
C PRO A 335 35.49 25.06 -36.69
N PRO A 336 35.99 23.82 -36.73
CA PRO A 336 35.62 22.79 -35.76
C PRO A 336 35.94 23.20 -34.32
N THR A 337 35.09 22.78 -33.38
CA THR A 337 35.18 23.13 -31.95
C THR A 337 35.06 21.88 -31.08
N THR A 338 35.76 21.85 -29.94
CA THR A 338 35.77 20.73 -28.98
C THR A 338 35.11 21.12 -27.68
N TYR A 339 34.30 20.22 -27.11
CA TYR A 339 33.71 20.36 -25.78
C TYR A 339 34.21 19.23 -24.89
N ALA A 340 34.56 19.54 -23.64
CA ALA A 340 35.00 18.55 -22.67
C ALA A 340 34.24 18.73 -21.34
N GLN A 341 33.71 17.62 -20.82
CA GLN A 341 32.93 17.60 -19.59
C GLN A 341 33.47 16.54 -18.65
N PHE A 342 33.64 16.92 -17.39
CA PHE A 342 33.94 16.04 -16.27
C PHE A 342 32.72 15.93 -15.37
N SER A 343 32.35 14.72 -14.96
CA SER A 343 31.21 14.52 -14.07
C SER A 343 31.41 13.42 -13.02
N LEU A 344 30.73 13.61 -11.89
CA LEU A 344 30.58 12.68 -10.79
C LEU A 344 29.14 12.16 -10.75
N ARG A 345 28.98 10.84 -10.70
CA ARG A 345 27.71 10.12 -10.62
C ARG A 345 27.72 9.22 -9.39
N LEU A 346 27.05 9.67 -8.34
CA LEU A 346 26.97 8.93 -7.08
C LEU A 346 25.60 8.27 -7.00
N ASP A 347 25.59 6.95 -6.94
CA ASP A 347 24.36 6.21 -6.69
C ASP A 347 23.75 6.64 -5.36
N ARG A 348 22.42 6.78 -5.32
CA ARG A 348 21.72 6.89 -4.04
C ARG A 348 22.00 5.61 -3.25
N ARG A 349 22.51 5.74 -2.03
CA ARG A 349 22.87 4.58 -1.18
C ARG A 349 21.66 3.64 -1.07
N THR A 350 21.76 2.48 -1.70
CA THR A 350 20.79 1.41 -1.49
C THR A 350 21.10 0.72 -0.18
N LEU A 351 20.08 0.29 0.55
CA LEU A 351 20.29 -0.43 1.81
C LEU A 351 21.06 -1.72 1.49
N PRO A 352 22.22 -1.99 2.13
CA PRO A 352 23.03 -3.18 1.88
C PRO A 352 22.46 -4.44 2.55
N VAL A 353 21.17 -4.41 2.89
CA VAL A 353 20.39 -5.53 3.38
C VAL A 353 19.40 -5.91 2.29
N GLU A 354 19.58 -7.11 1.74
CA GLU A 354 18.69 -7.71 0.75
C GLU A 354 17.47 -8.33 1.46
N ILE A 355 16.30 -8.21 0.83
CA ILE A 355 15.09 -8.94 1.23
C ILE A 355 15.02 -10.19 0.36
N GLU A 356 15.39 -11.34 0.91
CA GLU A 356 15.41 -12.60 0.15
C GLU A 356 13.99 -13.15 -0.06
N GLN A 357 13.13 -13.04 0.96
CA GLN A 357 11.75 -13.54 0.92
C GLN A 357 10.89 -12.92 2.02
N VAL A 358 9.57 -12.88 1.80
CA VAL A 358 8.55 -12.61 2.82
C VAL A 358 7.45 -13.66 2.71
N ARG A 359 6.98 -14.17 3.86
CA ARG A 359 5.79 -15.01 3.96
C ARG A 359 4.81 -14.37 4.92
N LEU A 360 3.55 -14.28 4.51
CA LEU A 360 2.46 -13.70 5.28
C LEU A 360 1.43 -14.81 5.56
N ASN A 361 0.90 -14.83 6.77
CA ASN A 361 -0.25 -15.66 7.11
C ASN A 361 -1.54 -15.02 6.60
N HIS A 362 -2.60 -15.84 6.56
CA HIS A 362 -3.95 -15.33 6.41
C HIS A 362 -4.32 -14.56 7.67
N LEU A 363 -4.95 -13.39 7.50
CA LEU A 363 -5.36 -12.54 8.61
C LEU A 363 -6.88 -12.52 8.72
N TYR A 364 -7.35 -12.55 9.97
CA TYR A 364 -8.77 -12.55 10.32
C TYR A 364 -9.08 -11.24 11.06
N PRO A 365 -9.70 -10.24 10.40
CA PRO A 365 -9.86 -8.90 10.97
C PRO A 365 -10.58 -8.85 12.32
N VAL A 366 -11.39 -9.85 12.65
CA VAL A 366 -12.03 -9.98 13.97
C VAL A 366 -11.02 -10.05 15.12
N HIS A 367 -9.81 -10.58 14.88
CA HIS A 367 -8.72 -10.62 15.86
C HIS A 367 -7.83 -9.36 15.82
N TYR A 368 -8.39 -8.19 15.48
CA TYR A 368 -7.62 -6.95 15.38
C TYR A 368 -6.86 -6.59 16.66
N ASN A 369 -7.44 -6.86 17.83
CA ASN A 369 -6.78 -6.64 19.12
C ASN A 369 -5.55 -7.54 19.30
N PHE A 370 -5.66 -8.82 18.96
CA PHE A 370 -4.54 -9.77 18.98
C PHE A 370 -3.37 -9.28 18.10
N TYR A 371 -3.67 -8.80 16.89
CA TYR A 371 -2.65 -8.33 15.97
C TYR A 371 -2.03 -6.98 16.37
N ALA A 372 -2.77 -6.15 17.10
CA ALA A 372 -2.29 -4.86 17.60
C ALA A 372 -1.29 -5.01 18.76
N GLN A 373 -1.32 -6.14 19.48
CA GLN A 373 -0.36 -6.45 20.53
C GLN A 373 0.96 -6.97 19.94
N THR A 374 2.09 -6.51 20.48
CA THR A 374 3.40 -7.02 20.06
C THR A 374 3.56 -8.49 20.46
N ASN A 375 3.66 -9.38 19.47
CA ASN A 375 3.97 -10.79 19.70
C ASN A 375 5.42 -10.97 20.17
N ARG A 376 5.60 -11.11 21.48
CA ARG A 376 6.91 -11.28 22.14
C ARG A 376 7.44 -12.72 22.08
N PHE A 377 6.58 -13.70 21.78
CA PHE A 377 6.95 -15.11 21.70
C PHE A 377 7.70 -15.42 20.41
N ALA A 378 7.36 -14.74 19.31
CA ALA A 378 8.05 -14.91 18.03
C ALA A 378 9.47 -14.32 18.08
N SER A 379 10.48 -15.19 17.91
CA SER A 379 11.90 -14.84 18.00
C SER A 379 12.57 -14.64 16.63
N GLU A 380 13.56 -13.74 16.61
CA GLU A 380 14.48 -13.56 15.49
C GLU A 380 15.48 -14.72 15.46
N GLN A 381 15.85 -15.18 14.26
CA GLN A 381 16.83 -16.26 14.11
C GLN A 381 17.90 -15.89 13.10
N VAL A 382 19.17 -15.95 13.51
CA VAL A 382 20.31 -15.87 12.59
C VAL A 382 20.45 -17.22 11.89
N LEU A 383 20.50 -17.21 10.56
CA LEU A 383 20.58 -18.40 9.74
C LEU A 383 22.00 -18.54 9.17
N ASP A 384 22.56 -19.73 9.31
CA ASP A 384 23.91 -20.05 8.82
C ASP A 384 23.94 -20.69 7.44
N ASN A 385 22.78 -20.99 6.84
CA ASN A 385 22.70 -21.75 5.60
C ASN A 385 22.93 -20.86 4.35
N PRO A 386 23.97 -21.12 3.54
CA PRO A 386 24.34 -20.26 2.41
C PRO A 386 23.60 -20.57 1.09
N ASN A 387 22.85 -21.67 1.01
CA ASN A 387 22.30 -22.16 -0.26
C ASN A 387 20.81 -21.85 -0.40
N GLN A 388 20.45 -21.09 -1.44
CA GLN A 388 19.07 -20.90 -1.92
C GLN A 388 18.98 -21.47 -3.34
N PRO A 389 17.97 -22.30 -3.67
CA PRO A 389 17.79 -22.78 -5.03
C PRO A 389 17.36 -21.61 -5.94
N THR A 390 17.86 -21.61 -7.18
CA THR A 390 17.63 -20.53 -8.16
C THR A 390 16.16 -20.40 -8.57
N ILE A 391 15.34 -21.42 -8.32
CA ILE A 391 13.89 -21.45 -8.54
C ILE A 391 13.26 -22.04 -7.28
N LEU A 392 12.31 -21.31 -6.67
CA LEU A 392 11.60 -21.74 -5.46
C LEU A 392 10.28 -22.42 -5.86
N SER A 393 10.15 -23.71 -5.58
CA SER A 393 8.84 -24.37 -5.50
C SER A 393 8.17 -24.09 -4.14
N VAL A 394 6.89 -24.44 -3.98
CA VAL A 394 6.19 -24.30 -2.68
C VAL A 394 6.88 -25.16 -1.60
N ALA A 395 7.34 -26.36 -1.94
CA ALA A 395 8.07 -27.24 -1.02
C ALA A 395 9.45 -26.64 -0.63
N ASP A 396 10.08 -25.86 -1.51
CA ASP A 396 11.32 -25.16 -1.19
C ASP A 396 11.08 -24.00 -0.22
N LEU A 397 9.90 -23.36 -0.25
CA LEU A 397 9.58 -22.31 0.71
C LEU A 397 9.57 -22.84 2.13
N ASP A 398 8.96 -23.99 2.39
CA ASP A 398 8.93 -24.56 3.74
C ASP A 398 10.30 -25.04 4.20
N ARG A 399 11.18 -25.45 3.27
CA ARG A 399 12.54 -25.89 3.59
C ARG A 399 13.51 -24.73 3.87
N TYR A 400 13.48 -23.68 3.04
CA TYR A 400 14.44 -22.59 3.08
C TYR A 400 13.92 -21.34 3.80
N TYR A 401 12.60 -21.19 3.91
CA TYR A 401 11.88 -20.06 4.50
C TYR A 401 10.72 -20.56 5.41
N PRO A 402 11.01 -21.38 6.43
CA PRO A 402 9.99 -21.97 7.29
C PRO A 402 9.27 -20.92 8.14
N MET A 403 7.95 -20.91 8.10
CA MET A 403 7.14 -20.20 9.10
C MET A 403 7.21 -20.95 10.43
N MET A 404 7.33 -20.21 11.54
CA MET A 404 7.29 -20.78 12.89
C MET A 404 5.84 -20.81 13.41
N PRO A 405 5.48 -21.76 14.29
CA PRO A 405 4.14 -21.82 14.88
C PRO A 405 3.73 -20.52 15.60
N GLU A 406 4.70 -19.80 16.18
CA GLU A 406 4.47 -18.54 16.88
C GLU A 406 4.34 -17.34 15.94
N ASP A 407 4.62 -17.49 14.64
CA ASP A 407 4.47 -16.40 13.67
C ASP A 407 2.99 -16.16 13.39
N THR A 408 2.44 -15.07 13.91
CA THR A 408 1.00 -14.77 13.83
C THR A 408 0.64 -14.02 12.54
N ILE A 409 1.47 -13.05 12.14
CA ILE A 409 1.25 -12.23 10.95
C ILE A 409 2.09 -12.72 9.76
N GLY A 410 3.35 -13.07 10.00
CA GLY A 410 4.28 -13.43 8.94
C GLY A 410 5.73 -13.40 9.41
N ARG A 411 6.65 -13.70 8.49
CA ARG A 411 8.10 -13.64 8.70
C ARG A 411 8.80 -13.11 7.45
N ILE A 412 9.88 -12.36 7.65
CA ILE A 412 10.75 -11.82 6.60
C ILE A 412 12.17 -12.37 6.76
N TRP A 413 12.83 -12.65 5.64
CA TRP A 413 14.21 -13.11 5.61
C TRP A 413 15.09 -12.06 4.95
N LEU A 414 16.08 -11.60 5.71
CA LEU A 414 17.01 -10.56 5.32
C LEU A 414 18.43 -11.13 5.23
N ARG A 415 19.20 -10.63 4.25
CA ARG A 415 20.63 -10.92 4.13
C ARG A 415 21.42 -9.62 4.14
N ASN A 416 22.33 -9.47 5.08
CA ASN A 416 23.26 -8.34 5.07
C ASN A 416 24.44 -8.67 4.15
N GLU A 417 24.63 -7.87 3.11
CA GLU A 417 25.70 -8.04 2.12
C GLU A 417 26.96 -7.23 2.50
N SER A 418 26.90 -6.44 3.56
CA SER A 418 28.02 -5.63 4.03
C SER A 418 28.83 -6.32 5.12
N SER A 419 30.08 -5.87 5.27
CA SER A 419 31.00 -6.29 6.34
C SER A 419 30.74 -5.60 7.69
N LYS A 420 29.65 -4.83 7.83
CA LYS A 420 29.25 -4.13 9.06
C LYS A 420 27.83 -4.52 9.46
N PRO A 421 27.51 -4.56 10.76
CA PRO A 421 26.13 -4.77 11.19
C PRO A 421 25.25 -3.64 10.65
N GLN A 422 24.00 -3.96 10.30
CA GLN A 422 23.03 -2.99 9.80
C GLN A 422 21.81 -2.97 10.71
N GLU A 423 21.46 -1.80 11.22
CA GLU A 423 20.25 -1.60 12.00
C GLU A 423 19.11 -1.21 11.05
N VAL A 424 18.02 -1.97 11.10
CA VAL A 424 16.89 -1.80 10.20
C VAL A 424 15.57 -1.81 10.95
N ARG A 425 14.58 -1.12 10.37
CA ARG A 425 13.16 -1.25 10.75
C ARG A 425 12.36 -1.76 9.58
N VAL A 426 11.36 -2.59 9.87
CA VAL A 426 10.48 -3.21 8.89
C VAL A 426 9.09 -2.61 9.03
N GLU A 427 8.56 -2.09 7.93
CA GLU A 427 7.25 -1.46 7.84
C GLU A 427 6.39 -2.25 6.83
N LEU A 428 5.15 -2.55 7.20
CA LEU A 428 4.17 -3.20 6.34
C LEU A 428 3.11 -2.19 5.91
N PHE A 429 2.85 -2.14 4.61
CA PHE A 429 1.83 -1.30 4.00
C PHE A 429 0.85 -2.18 3.25
N VAL A 430 -0.42 -2.12 3.64
CA VAL A 430 -1.52 -2.76 2.92
C VAL A 430 -2.54 -1.66 2.65
N PRO A 431 -2.66 -1.18 1.39
CA PRO A 431 -3.56 -0.07 1.05
C PRO A 431 -4.97 -0.31 1.60
N GLU A 432 -5.61 0.71 2.15
CA GLU A 432 -6.96 0.70 2.74
C GLU A 432 -7.10 -0.12 4.05
N PHE A 433 -6.32 -1.18 4.24
CA PHE A 433 -6.46 -2.12 5.37
C PHE A 433 -5.49 -1.86 6.53
N ILE A 434 -4.35 -1.21 6.26
CA ILE A 434 -3.39 -0.71 7.25
C ILE A 434 -3.17 0.79 7.00
N SER A 435 -2.82 1.55 8.04
CA SER A 435 -2.51 2.98 7.94
C SER A 435 -1.62 3.33 6.73
N GLU A 436 -1.89 4.46 6.06
CA GLU A 436 -1.09 4.94 4.93
C GLU A 436 0.39 5.19 5.29
N SER A 437 0.65 5.50 6.57
CA SER A 437 2.02 5.62 7.11
C SER A 437 2.73 4.27 7.30
N GLY A 438 2.04 3.16 7.05
CA GLY A 438 2.50 1.80 7.32
C GLY A 438 2.37 1.44 8.81
N SER A 439 2.50 0.15 9.11
CA SER A 439 2.62 -0.34 10.48
C SER A 439 4.04 -0.86 10.70
N GLU A 440 4.68 -0.45 11.80
CA GLU A 440 5.98 -0.98 12.18
C GLU A 440 5.81 -2.39 12.72
N VAL A 441 6.21 -3.37 11.90
CA VAL A 441 6.06 -4.80 12.18
C VAL A 441 7.28 -5.39 12.90
N ALA A 442 8.45 -4.74 12.76
CA ALA A 442 9.65 -5.03 13.55
C ALA A 442 10.53 -3.77 13.66
N GLY A 443 10.72 -3.29 14.89
CA GLY A 443 11.58 -2.15 15.19
C GLY A 443 12.98 -2.57 15.65
N GLN A 444 14.00 -1.77 15.30
CA GLN A 444 15.36 -1.88 15.84
C GLN A 444 16.03 -3.26 15.68
N VAL A 445 15.96 -3.84 14.49
CA VAL A 445 16.59 -5.14 14.20
C VAL A 445 18.03 -4.95 13.74
N VAL A 446 18.97 -5.65 14.38
CA VAL A 446 20.40 -5.63 14.01
C VAL A 446 20.74 -6.85 13.16
N VAL A 447 20.90 -6.67 11.85
CA VAL A 447 21.29 -7.75 10.94
C VAL A 447 22.82 -7.89 10.92
N PRO A 448 23.41 -9.02 11.38
CA PRO A 448 24.87 -9.16 11.48
C PRO A 448 25.56 -9.13 10.11
N PRO A 449 26.85 -8.74 10.04
CA PRO A 449 27.61 -8.71 8.80
C PRO A 449 27.60 -10.04 8.04
N LEU A 450 27.39 -10.01 6.72
CA LEU A 450 27.48 -11.20 5.85
C LEU A 450 26.62 -12.39 6.30
N LYS A 451 25.59 -12.14 7.11
CA LYS A 451 24.70 -13.16 7.66
C LYS A 451 23.28 -12.97 7.19
N ARG A 452 22.56 -14.09 7.23
CA ARG A 452 21.13 -14.14 6.99
C ARG A 452 20.41 -14.14 8.33
N MET A 453 19.26 -13.47 8.39
CA MET A 453 18.41 -13.40 9.57
C MET A 453 16.95 -13.54 9.15
N SER A 454 16.16 -14.26 9.94
CA SER A 454 14.71 -14.28 9.83
C SER A 454 14.09 -13.51 10.98
N ILE A 455 13.10 -12.68 10.66
CA ILE A 455 12.51 -11.71 11.58
C ILE A 455 10.99 -11.89 11.52
N PRO A 456 10.31 -12.15 12.65
CA PRO A 456 8.86 -12.23 12.69
C PRO A 456 8.24 -10.84 12.55
N LEU A 457 7.07 -10.78 11.92
CA LEU A 457 6.23 -9.60 11.89
C LEU A 457 5.36 -9.62 13.16
N ARG A 458 5.65 -8.74 14.12
CA ARG A 458 5.16 -8.89 15.50
C ARG A 458 3.87 -8.15 15.82
N GLN A 459 3.53 -7.09 15.06
CA GLN A 459 2.36 -6.27 15.33
C GLN A 459 1.87 -5.57 14.07
N ILE A 460 0.56 -5.41 13.93
CA ILE A 460 -0.08 -4.56 12.92
C ILE A 460 -1.30 -3.87 13.50
N VAL A 461 -1.62 -2.68 12.99
CA VAL A 461 -2.86 -1.98 13.31
C VAL A 461 -3.75 -1.96 12.07
N LEU A 462 -4.89 -2.64 12.17
CA LEU A 462 -5.89 -2.69 11.12
C LEU A 462 -6.77 -1.43 11.10
N THR A 463 -7.19 -1.00 9.92
CA THR A 463 -8.15 0.11 9.77
C THR A 463 -9.58 -0.37 10.04
N ARG A 464 -10.52 0.58 10.21
CA ARG A 464 -11.95 0.26 10.32
C ARG A 464 -12.48 -0.48 9.08
N GLN A 465 -11.96 -0.15 7.90
CA GLN A 465 -12.34 -0.81 6.65
C GLN A 465 -11.98 -2.29 6.66
N ALA A 466 -10.82 -2.66 7.22
CA ALA A 466 -10.45 -4.06 7.39
C ALA A 466 -11.40 -4.79 8.34
N ILE A 467 -11.75 -4.17 9.47
CA ILE A 467 -12.62 -4.76 10.50
C ILE A 467 -14.07 -4.91 10.00
N GLN A 468 -14.53 -4.07 9.08
CA GLN A 468 -15.91 -4.10 8.55
C GLN A 468 -16.05 -4.92 7.26
N MET A 469 -14.98 -5.56 6.80
CA MET A 469 -14.97 -6.29 5.54
C MET A 469 -15.79 -7.58 5.66
N SER A 470 -16.78 -7.80 4.80
CA SER A 470 -17.65 -8.98 4.86
C SER A 470 -17.14 -10.18 4.07
N GLN A 471 -16.33 -9.96 3.02
CA GLN A 471 -15.84 -11.01 2.13
C GLN A 471 -14.33 -11.10 2.16
N ALA A 472 -13.79 -12.31 2.00
CA ALA A 472 -12.36 -12.51 1.90
C ALA A 472 -11.78 -11.87 0.63
N GLN A 473 -10.62 -11.22 0.76
CA GLN A 473 -9.94 -10.56 -0.33
C GLN A 473 -8.44 -10.83 -0.29
N THR A 474 -7.86 -11.13 -1.46
CA THR A 474 -6.40 -11.17 -1.65
C THR A 474 -5.90 -9.79 -2.06
N VAL A 475 -4.99 -9.23 -1.28
CA VAL A 475 -4.47 -7.87 -1.44
C VAL A 475 -2.96 -7.88 -1.62
N GLU A 476 -2.43 -6.85 -2.30
CA GLU A 476 -0.98 -6.64 -2.42
C GLU A 476 -0.47 -5.91 -1.17
N ALA A 477 0.37 -6.60 -0.39
CA ALA A 477 1.08 -6.05 0.74
C ALA A 477 2.49 -5.61 0.30
N LYS A 478 2.93 -4.43 0.74
CA LYS A 478 4.28 -3.91 0.50
C LYS A 478 5.06 -3.90 1.80
N ILE A 479 6.22 -4.53 1.79
CA ILE A 479 7.13 -4.59 2.92
C ILE A 479 8.32 -3.69 2.60
N LYS A 480 8.57 -2.71 3.46
CA LYS A 480 9.66 -1.76 3.33
C LYS A 480 10.64 -1.97 4.48
N VAL A 481 11.90 -2.19 4.15
CA VAL A 481 13.00 -2.32 5.11
C VAL A 481 13.85 -1.07 4.99
N THR A 482 13.96 -0.30 6.07
CA THR A 482 14.65 1.01 6.10
C THR A 482 15.81 0.99 7.08
N GLU A 483 16.95 1.59 6.72
CA GLU A 483 18.09 1.82 7.61
C GLU A 483 17.66 2.75 8.77
N ILE A 484 17.98 2.38 10.01
CA ILE A 484 17.73 3.24 11.17
C ILE A 484 18.70 4.42 11.16
N GLY A 485 18.17 5.64 11.27
CA GLY A 485 18.95 6.88 11.18
C GLY A 485 19.38 7.26 9.75
N GLY A 486 18.97 6.50 8.73
CA GLY A 486 19.30 6.72 7.32
C GLY A 486 18.09 6.92 6.42
N THR A 487 18.33 7.10 5.11
CA THR A 487 17.30 7.21 4.06
C THR A 487 17.32 6.05 3.07
N ALA A 488 18.22 5.08 3.27
CA ALA A 488 18.36 3.89 2.44
C ALA A 488 17.25 2.87 2.79
N TYR A 489 16.60 2.30 1.77
CA TYR A 489 15.60 1.25 1.97
C TYR A 489 15.56 0.24 0.82
N ARG A 490 14.87 -0.88 1.06
CA ARG A 490 14.40 -1.85 0.06
C ARG A 490 12.89 -2.05 0.21
N LEU A 491 12.23 -2.41 -0.89
CA LEU A 491 10.79 -2.66 -0.92
C LEU A 491 10.52 -3.98 -1.66
N LEU A 492 9.66 -4.83 -1.09
CA LEU A 492 9.16 -6.06 -1.68
C LEU A 492 7.63 -6.06 -1.64
N SER A 493 6.98 -6.53 -2.71
CA SER A 493 5.54 -6.81 -2.72
C SER A 493 5.28 -8.29 -2.46
N ALA A 494 4.30 -8.59 -1.62
CA ALA A 494 3.81 -9.93 -1.32
C ALA A 494 2.26 -9.95 -1.40
N GLN A 495 1.67 -11.15 -1.52
CA GLN A 495 0.22 -11.31 -1.43
C GLN A 495 -0.19 -11.61 0.01
N LEU A 496 -1.30 -11.02 0.44
CA LEU A 496 -1.91 -11.22 1.75
C LEU A 496 -3.38 -11.58 1.55
N VAL A 497 -3.85 -12.60 2.25
CA VAL A 497 -5.28 -12.96 2.27
C VAL A 497 -5.88 -12.40 3.56
N LEU A 498 -6.85 -11.49 3.41
CA LEU A 498 -7.68 -10.98 4.50
C LEU A 498 -9.03 -11.68 4.42
N HIS A 499 -9.50 -12.28 5.50
CA HIS A 499 -10.81 -12.91 5.58
C HIS A 499 -11.90 -11.91 6.00
N GLY A 500 -13.17 -12.31 5.85
CA GLY A 500 -14.30 -11.51 6.33
C GLY A 500 -14.29 -11.37 7.86
N ASN A 501 -14.98 -10.35 8.36
CA ASN A 501 -15.09 -10.00 9.77
C ASN A 501 -15.88 -11.00 10.60
N GLN A 502 -16.57 -11.95 9.97
CA GLN A 502 -17.24 -13.07 10.62
C GLN A 502 -16.40 -14.34 10.59
N SER A 503 -15.23 -14.33 9.95
CA SER A 503 -14.43 -15.54 9.79
C SER A 503 -13.34 -15.67 10.85
N THR A 504 -13.10 -16.89 11.31
CA THR A 504 -11.99 -17.23 12.21
C THR A 504 -11.39 -18.60 11.84
N ARG A 505 -10.17 -18.87 12.30
CA ARG A 505 -9.58 -20.22 12.22
C ARG A 505 -9.67 -20.89 13.57
N LEU A 506 -10.34 -22.04 13.66
CA LEU A 506 -10.56 -22.80 14.89
C LEU A 506 -9.36 -23.72 15.23
N ASP A 507 -8.20 -23.11 15.48
CA ASP A 507 -7.00 -23.79 16.00
C ASP A 507 -6.75 -23.54 17.50
N ASP A 508 -7.41 -22.53 18.07
CA ASP A 508 -7.47 -22.24 19.50
C ASP A 508 -8.88 -21.76 19.82
N ILE A 509 -9.57 -22.46 20.73
CA ILE A 509 -10.95 -22.15 21.13
C ILE A 509 -11.08 -20.74 21.72
N GLY A 510 -10.01 -20.20 22.31
CA GLY A 510 -9.99 -18.83 22.83
C GLY A 510 -10.29 -17.77 21.76
N LYS A 511 -10.09 -18.06 20.47
CA LYS A 511 -10.42 -17.13 19.39
C LYS A 511 -11.91 -16.76 19.31
N LEU A 512 -12.79 -17.62 19.81
CA LEU A 512 -14.23 -17.32 19.90
C LEU A 512 -14.48 -16.09 20.78
N SER A 513 -13.60 -15.80 21.75
CA SER A 513 -13.75 -14.61 22.61
C SER A 513 -13.68 -13.30 21.84
N SER A 514 -13.09 -13.26 20.65
CA SER A 514 -13.09 -12.07 19.79
C SER A 514 -14.48 -11.71 19.23
N PHE A 515 -15.46 -12.60 19.37
CA PHE A 515 -16.86 -12.34 19.03
C PHE A 515 -17.71 -12.00 20.26
N ILE A 516 -17.22 -12.34 21.46
CA ILE A 516 -17.91 -12.12 22.73
C ILE A 516 -17.60 -10.69 23.21
N SER A 517 -18.66 -9.90 23.44
CA SER A 517 -18.59 -8.54 23.98
C SER A 517 -19.20 -8.49 25.39
N TYR A 518 -18.77 -7.52 26.21
CA TYR A 518 -19.34 -7.25 27.55
C TYR A 518 -20.05 -5.89 27.64
N ASP A 519 -19.96 -5.06 26.60
CA ASP A 519 -20.42 -3.65 26.62
C ASP A 519 -21.20 -3.20 25.39
N ASP A 520 -21.64 -4.12 24.53
CA ASP A 520 -22.47 -3.81 23.37
C ASP A 520 -23.86 -3.26 23.78
N PRO A 521 -24.21 -1.99 23.45
CA PRO A 521 -25.51 -1.39 23.78
C PRO A 521 -26.71 -2.12 23.16
N GLY A 522 -26.52 -2.72 21.98
CA GLY A 522 -27.58 -3.48 21.30
C GLY A 522 -27.95 -4.74 22.09
N ILE A 523 -26.94 -5.46 22.61
CA ILE A 523 -27.12 -6.62 23.49
C ILE A 523 -27.73 -6.20 24.84
N ARG A 524 -27.25 -5.10 25.42
CA ARG A 524 -27.81 -4.58 26.68
C ARG A 524 -29.29 -4.24 26.57
N SER A 525 -29.73 -3.72 25.43
CA SER A 525 -31.15 -3.42 25.20
C SER A 525 -32.02 -4.69 25.30
N PHE A 526 -31.54 -5.85 24.83
CA PHE A 526 -32.21 -7.13 25.00
C PHE A 526 -32.27 -7.55 26.48
N ILE A 527 -31.13 -7.49 27.16
CA ILE A 527 -31.00 -7.83 28.58
C ILE A 527 -31.96 -6.98 29.43
N ASP A 528 -31.98 -5.66 29.20
CA ASP A 528 -32.81 -4.72 29.95
C ASP A 528 -34.31 -5.00 29.75
N GLN A 529 -34.72 -5.40 28.54
CA GLN A 529 -36.11 -5.79 28.28
C GLN A 529 -36.47 -7.08 29.04
N VAL A 530 -35.60 -8.08 29.01
CA VAL A 530 -35.78 -9.34 29.76
C VAL A 530 -35.85 -9.07 31.27
N GLN A 531 -34.97 -8.23 31.81
CA GLN A 531 -34.98 -7.83 33.21
C GLN A 531 -36.23 -7.02 33.58
N THR A 532 -36.72 -6.16 32.70
CA THR A 532 -37.95 -5.40 32.92
C THR A 532 -39.17 -6.33 32.95
N ALA A 533 -39.21 -7.31 32.05
CA ALA A 533 -40.31 -8.27 31.94
C ALA A 533 -40.34 -9.28 33.09
N PHE A 534 -39.18 -9.76 33.53
CA PHE A 534 -39.07 -10.92 34.44
C PHE A 534 -38.33 -10.65 35.76
N GLY A 535 -37.76 -9.46 35.97
CA GLY A 535 -36.88 -9.15 37.11
C GLY A 535 -37.55 -9.24 38.48
N SER A 536 -38.86 -9.02 38.59
CA SER A 536 -39.60 -9.24 39.83
C SER A 536 -39.64 -10.72 40.24
N ARG A 537 -39.68 -11.63 39.25
CA ARG A 537 -39.66 -13.09 39.47
C ARG A 537 -38.27 -13.57 39.86
N ILE A 538 -37.23 -13.03 39.20
CA ILE A 538 -35.82 -13.28 39.55
C ILE A 538 -35.57 -12.93 41.02
N LYS A 539 -36.05 -11.77 41.50
CA LYS A 539 -35.83 -11.33 42.88
C LYS A 539 -36.67 -12.06 43.93
N SER A 540 -37.74 -12.74 43.51
CA SER A 540 -38.66 -13.42 44.44
C SER A 540 -38.27 -14.88 44.74
N ASN A 541 -37.32 -15.44 43.99
CA ASN A 541 -36.83 -16.80 44.24
C ASN A 541 -35.66 -16.76 45.24
N SER A 542 -35.39 -17.90 45.88
CA SER A 542 -34.29 -18.11 46.85
C SER A 542 -33.04 -18.69 46.19
N LEU A 543 -32.94 -18.62 44.86
CA LEU A 543 -31.84 -19.16 44.08
C LEU A 543 -30.64 -18.19 44.05
N PRO A 544 -29.42 -18.71 43.81
CA PRO A 544 -28.27 -17.88 43.46
C PRO A 544 -28.60 -16.85 42.37
N THR A 545 -28.05 -15.64 42.50
CA THR A 545 -28.42 -14.53 41.60
C THR A 545 -27.95 -14.82 40.18
N ASP A 546 -26.73 -15.33 40.02
CA ASP A 546 -26.16 -15.67 38.73
C ASP A 546 -26.95 -16.80 38.05
N LEU A 547 -27.39 -17.82 38.82
CA LEU A 547 -28.20 -18.92 38.29
C LEU A 547 -29.56 -18.45 37.77
N SER A 548 -30.23 -17.60 38.55
CA SER A 548 -31.53 -17.06 38.16
C SER A 548 -31.42 -16.22 36.90
N MET A 549 -30.43 -15.32 36.84
CA MET A 549 -30.21 -14.49 35.66
C MET A 549 -29.85 -15.33 34.43
N ALA A 550 -28.98 -16.33 34.60
CA ALA A 550 -28.57 -17.23 33.52
C ALA A 550 -29.76 -18.01 32.93
N LEU A 551 -30.61 -18.58 33.79
CA LEU A 551 -31.83 -19.30 33.40
C LEU A 551 -32.77 -18.40 32.59
N VAL A 552 -33.09 -17.21 33.12
CA VAL A 552 -34.02 -16.29 32.45
C VAL A 552 -33.47 -15.82 31.11
N LEU A 553 -32.19 -15.48 31.03
CA LEU A 553 -31.57 -15.08 29.77
C LEU A 553 -31.56 -16.24 28.76
N PHE A 554 -31.36 -17.48 29.18
CA PHE A 554 -31.40 -18.64 28.30
C PHE A 554 -32.81 -18.90 27.73
N ASP A 555 -33.82 -18.90 28.60
CA ASP A 555 -35.22 -19.12 28.16
C ASP A 555 -35.75 -17.96 27.31
N ALA A 556 -35.25 -16.74 27.50
CA ALA A 556 -35.57 -15.60 26.65
C ALA A 556 -35.09 -15.75 25.20
N LEU A 557 -34.16 -16.67 24.94
CA LEU A 557 -33.69 -17.02 23.59
C LEU A 557 -34.56 -18.10 22.93
N TYR A 558 -35.71 -18.43 23.51
CA TYR A 558 -36.67 -19.32 22.87
C TYR A 558 -37.08 -18.82 21.47
N GLY A 559 -37.08 -19.73 20.49
CA GLY A 559 -37.41 -19.42 19.09
C GLY A 559 -36.23 -19.50 18.11
N PHE A 560 -34.99 -19.65 18.60
CA PHE A 560 -33.85 -20.01 17.74
C PHE A 560 -33.94 -21.49 17.32
N SER A 561 -34.03 -21.80 16.02
CA SER A 561 -33.98 -23.18 15.52
C SER A 561 -32.57 -23.62 15.14
N TYR A 562 -32.03 -24.66 15.77
CA TYR A 562 -30.72 -25.19 15.36
C TYR A 562 -30.80 -25.87 13.99
N THR A 563 -29.88 -25.52 13.09
CA THR A 563 -29.66 -26.23 11.83
C THR A 563 -28.19 -26.63 11.76
N LYS A 564 -27.93 -27.93 11.74
CA LYS A 564 -26.56 -28.45 11.62
C LYS A 564 -25.99 -28.07 10.26
N ASP A 565 -24.92 -27.27 10.21
CA ASP A 565 -24.18 -27.02 8.97
C ASP A 565 -23.57 -28.35 8.47
N PRO A 566 -23.68 -28.69 7.17
CA PRO A 566 -22.91 -29.77 6.55
C PRO A 566 -21.38 -29.59 6.61
N ASN A 567 -20.85 -28.38 6.89
CA ASN A 567 -19.43 -28.15 7.22
C ASN A 567 -19.13 -28.54 8.67
N ILE A 568 -19.29 -29.82 9.00
CA ILE A 568 -18.56 -30.37 10.15
C ILE A 568 -17.10 -30.42 9.72
N PRO A 569 -16.19 -29.64 10.32
CA PRO A 569 -15.19 -30.31 11.16
C PRO A 569 -14.59 -29.43 12.29
N PHE A 570 -14.64 -29.89 13.55
CA PHE A 570 -13.56 -29.56 14.50
C PHE A 570 -12.35 -30.48 14.25
N GLU A 571 -11.90 -30.55 13.01
CA GLU A 571 -10.50 -30.84 12.76
C GLU A 571 -9.76 -29.52 12.97
N SER A 572 -8.93 -29.45 14.02
CA SER A 572 -8.12 -28.27 14.36
C SER A 572 -7.53 -27.60 13.11
N GLY A 573 -7.83 -26.31 12.90
CA GLY A 573 -7.27 -25.50 11.81
C GLY A 573 -8.20 -25.18 10.63
N THR A 574 -9.47 -25.55 10.72
CA THR A 574 -10.53 -25.18 9.76
C THR A 574 -10.93 -23.71 9.89
N VAL A 575 -11.42 -23.13 8.79
CA VAL A 575 -11.92 -21.75 8.78
C VAL A 575 -13.44 -21.80 8.91
N ASP A 576 -13.95 -21.11 9.93
CA ASP A 576 -15.37 -21.05 10.23
C ASP A 576 -15.93 -19.62 10.13
N LYS A 577 -17.25 -19.50 10.05
CA LYS A 577 -17.98 -18.24 10.00
C LYS A 577 -18.95 -18.12 11.17
N ILE A 578 -18.63 -17.21 12.07
CA ILE A 578 -19.40 -16.93 13.27
C ILE A 578 -20.26 -15.69 13.06
N ILE A 579 -21.55 -15.86 13.32
CA ILE A 579 -22.54 -14.79 13.32
C ILE A 579 -22.39 -14.00 14.63
N TYR A 580 -22.38 -12.68 14.53
CA TYR A 580 -22.27 -11.83 15.73
C TYR A 580 -23.53 -11.95 16.62
N PRO A 581 -23.39 -11.92 17.96
CA PRO A 581 -24.50 -11.99 18.90
C PRO A 581 -25.67 -11.04 18.59
N PHE A 582 -25.38 -9.79 18.24
CA PHE A 582 -26.41 -8.80 17.94
C PHE A 582 -27.21 -9.15 16.68
N GLU A 583 -26.53 -9.64 15.64
CA GLU A 583 -27.15 -10.10 14.42
C GLU A 583 -28.04 -11.33 14.66
N MET A 584 -27.63 -12.24 15.55
CA MET A 584 -28.49 -13.37 15.95
C MET A 584 -29.79 -12.88 16.62
N LEU A 585 -29.70 -11.94 17.56
CA LEU A 585 -30.89 -11.36 18.21
C LEU A 585 -31.80 -10.62 17.23
N GLU A 586 -31.23 -9.90 16.26
CA GLU A 586 -32.02 -9.24 15.21
C GLU A 586 -32.77 -10.25 14.33
N ARG A 587 -32.12 -11.36 13.98
CA ARG A 587 -32.77 -12.44 13.21
C ARG A 587 -33.91 -13.10 14.01
N LEU A 588 -33.76 -13.31 15.31
CA LEU A 588 -34.83 -13.80 16.20
C LEU A 588 -36.03 -12.84 16.22
N SER A 589 -35.77 -11.54 16.31
CA SER A 589 -36.81 -10.50 16.25
C SER A 589 -37.60 -10.57 14.94
N ASN A 590 -36.89 -10.71 13.81
CA ASN A 590 -37.49 -10.76 12.49
C ASN A 590 -38.28 -12.06 12.25
N SER A 591 -37.83 -13.22 12.75
CA SER A 591 -38.58 -14.48 12.61
C SER A 591 -39.91 -14.44 13.34
N ASN A 592 -39.97 -13.82 14.52
CA ASN A 592 -41.21 -13.64 15.29
C ASN A 592 -42.21 -12.71 14.59
N MET A 593 -41.77 -11.89 13.63
CA MET A 593 -42.63 -10.96 12.88
C MET A 593 -43.27 -11.59 11.61
N TYR A 594 -42.75 -12.72 11.11
CA TYR A 594 -43.16 -13.35 9.85
C TYR A 594 -43.93 -14.69 10.00
N THR A 595 -44.44 -15.02 11.18
CA THR A 595 -45.25 -16.23 11.47
C THR A 595 -46.67 -16.20 10.87
N SER A 596 -46.82 -15.71 9.64
CA SER A 596 -48.04 -15.78 8.83
C SER A 596 -47.74 -16.14 7.36
N ARG A 597 -46.93 -17.17 7.13
CA ARG A 597 -46.93 -17.89 5.85
C ARG A 597 -46.54 -19.35 6.04
N ASN A 598 -47.47 -20.23 5.68
CA ASN A 598 -47.33 -21.70 5.65
C ASN A 598 -46.34 -22.14 4.56
N GLU A 599 -45.07 -21.81 4.69
CA GLU A 599 -44.01 -22.42 3.90
C GLU A 599 -43.00 -23.04 4.86
N GLU A 600 -43.18 -24.34 5.05
CA GLU A 600 -42.29 -25.27 5.74
C GLU A 600 -41.03 -25.45 4.88
N SER A 601 -40.17 -24.42 4.81
CA SER A 601 -38.84 -24.51 4.17
C SER A 601 -37.92 -23.37 4.63
N ASP A 602 -36.77 -23.76 5.21
CA ASP A 602 -35.54 -22.98 5.40
C ASP A 602 -35.56 -21.78 6.37
N VAL A 603 -35.81 -22.04 7.65
CA VAL A 603 -35.42 -21.09 8.71
C VAL A 603 -34.07 -21.55 9.30
N ILE A 604 -32.97 -21.22 8.60
CA ILE A 604 -31.61 -21.66 8.93
C ILE A 604 -31.02 -20.69 9.98
N PHE A 605 -30.94 -21.12 11.24
CA PHE A 605 -30.26 -20.39 12.32
C PHE A 605 -29.02 -21.16 12.80
N GLY A 606 -28.05 -20.39 13.33
CA GLY A 606 -26.63 -20.68 13.53
C GLY A 606 -26.24 -22.01 14.19
N ASP A 607 -24.96 -22.31 14.12
CA ASP A 607 -24.37 -23.55 14.62
C ASP A 607 -24.03 -23.51 16.13
N CYS A 608 -23.25 -24.49 16.58
CA CYS A 608 -22.91 -24.67 17.99
C CYS A 608 -22.12 -23.48 18.55
N ASP A 609 -21.14 -22.97 17.80
CA ASP A 609 -20.28 -21.86 18.19
C ASP A 609 -21.00 -20.52 18.13
N ASP A 610 -21.88 -20.30 17.16
CA ASP A 610 -22.77 -19.14 17.13
C ASP A 610 -23.60 -19.01 18.43
N SER A 611 -24.31 -20.08 18.80
CA SER A 611 -25.15 -20.10 20.01
C SER A 611 -24.34 -19.99 21.30
N THR A 612 -23.16 -20.60 21.33
CA THR A 612 -22.21 -20.49 22.46
C THR A 612 -21.75 -19.05 22.64
N VAL A 613 -21.29 -18.40 21.56
CA VAL A 613 -20.81 -17.02 21.57
C VAL A 613 -21.93 -16.06 21.98
N LEU A 614 -23.16 -16.24 21.49
CA LEU A 614 -24.32 -15.45 21.89
C LEU A 614 -24.59 -15.55 23.38
N TYR A 615 -24.70 -16.76 23.92
CA TYR A 615 -25.06 -16.93 25.33
C TYR A 615 -23.93 -16.46 26.26
N CYS A 616 -22.67 -16.69 25.89
CA CYS A 616 -21.54 -16.12 26.64
C CYS A 616 -21.60 -14.59 26.65
N THR A 617 -21.93 -13.95 25.53
CA THR A 617 -22.04 -12.49 25.41
C THR A 617 -23.12 -11.93 26.33
N LEU A 618 -24.28 -12.60 26.44
CA LEU A 618 -25.36 -12.17 27.33
C LEU A 618 -24.95 -12.24 28.81
N LEU A 619 -24.29 -13.34 29.21
CA LEU A 619 -23.84 -13.53 30.59
C LEU A 619 -22.69 -12.60 30.98
N GLU A 620 -21.68 -12.44 30.13
CA GLU A 620 -20.58 -11.51 30.36
C GLU A 620 -21.07 -10.06 30.44
N SER A 621 -22.10 -9.69 29.66
CA SER A 621 -22.70 -8.35 29.67
C SER A 621 -23.43 -8.02 30.98
N VAL A 622 -23.90 -9.04 31.73
CA VAL A 622 -24.46 -8.87 33.09
C VAL A 622 -23.44 -9.11 34.20
N GLY A 623 -22.17 -9.39 33.86
CA GLY A 623 -21.08 -9.61 34.81
C GLY A 623 -20.92 -11.05 35.29
N ILE A 624 -21.63 -12.01 34.69
CA ILE A 624 -21.47 -13.44 34.98
C ILE A 624 -20.34 -13.97 34.09
N LYS A 625 -19.27 -14.46 34.72
CA LYS A 625 -18.10 -14.96 33.99
C LYS A 625 -18.41 -16.26 33.28
N THR A 626 -17.85 -16.42 32.08
CA THR A 626 -18.08 -17.57 31.20
C THR A 626 -16.77 -18.25 30.80
N ALA A 627 -16.88 -19.51 30.42
CA ALA A 627 -15.77 -20.35 29.97
C ALA A 627 -16.19 -21.15 28.74
N LEU A 628 -15.24 -21.32 27.82
CA LEU A 628 -15.37 -22.12 26.62
C LEU A 628 -14.73 -23.48 26.88
N ILE A 629 -15.43 -24.55 26.56
CA ILE A 629 -15.02 -25.94 26.81
C ILE A 629 -15.00 -26.67 25.48
N GLN A 630 -13.81 -27.10 25.07
CA GLN A 630 -13.62 -27.84 23.83
C GLN A 630 -13.83 -29.34 24.07
N LEU A 631 -14.82 -29.90 23.38
CA LEU A 631 -15.05 -31.34 23.25
C LEU A 631 -14.65 -31.79 21.83
N PRO A 632 -14.50 -33.11 21.60
CA PRO A 632 -14.29 -33.62 20.25
C PRO A 632 -15.48 -33.25 19.35
N ASN A 633 -15.24 -32.50 18.27
CA ASN A 633 -16.28 -32.08 17.32
C ASN A 633 -17.41 -31.20 17.90
N HIS A 634 -17.20 -30.56 19.06
CA HIS A 634 -18.22 -29.75 19.69
C HIS A 634 -17.65 -28.72 20.68
N VAL A 635 -18.36 -27.61 20.90
CA VAL A 635 -18.00 -26.60 21.91
C VAL A 635 -19.14 -26.46 22.90
N LEU A 636 -18.82 -26.57 24.18
CA LEU A 636 -19.72 -26.23 25.27
C LEU A 636 -19.30 -24.90 25.88
N MET A 637 -20.22 -24.31 26.63
CA MET A 637 -19.91 -23.20 27.50
C MET A 637 -20.25 -23.54 28.96
N ALA A 638 -19.63 -22.84 29.89
CA ALA A 638 -20.04 -22.87 31.28
C ALA A 638 -20.01 -21.46 31.88
N PHE A 639 -20.80 -21.21 32.91
CA PHE A 639 -20.80 -19.95 33.63
C PHE A 639 -20.49 -20.14 35.12
N GLN A 640 -19.80 -19.17 35.72
CA GLN A 640 -19.42 -19.22 37.13
C GLN A 640 -20.63 -18.93 38.01
N LEU A 641 -20.82 -19.70 39.08
CA LEU A 641 -21.96 -19.55 39.99
C LEU A 641 -21.57 -18.78 41.26
N ASP A 642 -22.01 -17.52 41.42
CA ASP A 642 -21.94 -16.68 42.64
C ASP A 642 -20.57 -16.70 43.38
N ASN A 643 -19.47 -16.93 42.66
CA ASN A 643 -18.12 -17.19 43.22
C ASN A 643 -18.05 -18.33 44.26
N ILE A 644 -18.95 -19.32 44.20
CA ILE A 644 -18.93 -20.49 45.08
C ILE A 644 -17.65 -21.30 44.82
N SER A 645 -16.84 -21.52 45.85
CA SER A 645 -15.63 -22.34 45.76
C SER A 645 -15.99 -23.83 45.75
N ILE A 646 -15.09 -24.67 45.21
CA ILE A 646 -15.28 -26.13 45.23
C ILE A 646 -15.35 -26.66 46.68
N GLU A 647 -14.61 -26.05 47.61
CA GLU A 647 -14.65 -26.40 49.04
C GLU A 647 -16.04 -26.15 49.64
N MET A 648 -16.66 -25.01 49.31
CA MET A 648 -18.02 -24.68 49.75
C MET A 648 -19.04 -25.62 49.11
N ALA A 649 -18.89 -25.95 47.83
CA ALA A 649 -19.73 -26.92 47.13
C ALA A 649 -19.68 -28.31 47.77
N GLN A 650 -18.49 -28.76 48.17
CA GLN A 650 -18.30 -30.02 48.89
C GLN A 650 -18.91 -29.98 50.29
N ALA A 651 -18.76 -28.86 51.02
CA ALA A 651 -19.39 -28.67 52.33
C ALA A 651 -20.94 -28.69 52.23
N MET A 652 -21.49 -28.17 51.12
CA MET A 652 -22.92 -28.21 50.80
C MET A 652 -23.39 -29.57 50.27
N SER A 653 -22.49 -30.55 50.09
CA SER A 653 -22.79 -31.86 49.50
C SER A 653 -23.49 -31.74 48.14
N LEU A 654 -23.07 -30.77 47.31
CA LEU A 654 -23.63 -30.61 45.97
C LEU A 654 -23.29 -31.85 45.11
N PRO A 655 -24.25 -32.39 44.35
CA PRO A 655 -23.99 -33.49 43.42
C PRO A 655 -23.08 -33.04 42.27
N ASP A 656 -22.61 -33.98 41.45
CA ASP A 656 -21.77 -33.73 40.27
C ASP A 656 -22.56 -33.07 39.12
N ILE A 657 -23.14 -31.91 39.40
CA ILE A 657 -23.93 -31.08 38.49
C ILE A 657 -23.16 -29.84 38.02
N TYR A 658 -21.86 -29.76 38.30
CA TYR A 658 -21.02 -28.61 37.97
C TYR A 658 -19.63 -29.05 37.50
N LEU A 659 -18.90 -28.12 36.87
CA LEU A 659 -17.50 -28.26 36.50
C LEU A 659 -16.59 -27.44 37.43
N PRO A 660 -15.52 -28.04 37.97
CA PRO A 660 -14.50 -27.32 38.71
C PRO A 660 -13.54 -26.61 37.75
N ILE A 661 -13.63 -25.28 37.64
CA ILE A 661 -12.70 -24.47 36.83
C ILE A 661 -12.09 -23.37 37.72
N ASN A 662 -10.76 -23.31 37.76
CA ASN A 662 -9.99 -22.34 38.55
C ASN A 662 -10.38 -22.28 40.05
N GLY A 663 -10.81 -23.41 40.64
CA GLY A 663 -11.19 -23.48 42.06
C GLY A 663 -12.64 -23.13 42.38
N PHE A 664 -13.45 -22.80 41.37
CA PHE A 664 -14.85 -22.38 41.54
C PHE A 664 -15.82 -23.36 40.87
N VAL A 665 -17.11 -23.23 41.23
CA VAL A 665 -18.23 -23.94 40.63
C VAL A 665 -18.65 -23.27 39.33
N TRP A 666 -18.69 -24.04 38.24
CA TRP A 666 -19.16 -23.60 36.93
C TRP A 666 -20.29 -24.49 36.44
N ILE A 667 -21.37 -23.91 35.94
CA ILE A 667 -22.52 -24.65 35.40
C ILE A 667 -22.36 -24.81 33.89
N PRO A 668 -22.18 -26.04 33.37
CA PRO A 668 -22.05 -26.28 31.94
C PRO A 668 -23.41 -26.24 31.24
N ILE A 669 -23.45 -25.64 30.04
CA ILE A 669 -24.66 -25.45 29.24
C ILE A 669 -24.41 -25.87 27.80
N GLU A 670 -25.32 -26.69 27.27
CA GLU A 670 -25.39 -27.07 25.87
C GLU A 670 -26.32 -26.09 25.13
N THR A 671 -25.74 -25.08 24.51
CA THR A 671 -26.51 -24.00 23.88
C THR A 671 -27.31 -24.46 22.65
N THR A 672 -26.99 -25.61 22.05
CA THR A 672 -27.80 -26.16 20.96
C THR A 672 -29.18 -26.66 21.43
N LEU A 673 -29.38 -26.88 22.72
CA LEU A 673 -30.65 -27.29 23.34
C LEU A 673 -31.52 -26.11 23.78
N ILE A 674 -31.32 -24.93 23.20
CA ILE A 674 -32.06 -23.70 23.54
C ILE A 674 -33.58 -23.86 23.48
N ASN A 675 -34.09 -24.63 22.52
CA ASN A 675 -35.53 -24.91 22.40
C ASN A 675 -36.04 -25.91 23.44
N SER A 676 -35.18 -26.65 24.13
CA SER A 676 -35.57 -27.68 25.10
C SER A 676 -35.67 -27.18 26.54
N GLY A 677 -35.17 -25.98 26.85
CA GLY A 677 -35.17 -25.41 28.21
C GLY A 677 -33.77 -25.35 28.80
N PHE A 678 -33.56 -24.45 29.76
CA PHE A 678 -32.28 -24.29 30.45
C PHE A 678 -31.87 -25.56 31.18
N VAL A 679 -32.81 -26.21 31.88
CA VAL A 679 -32.52 -27.46 32.60
C VAL A 679 -32.11 -28.58 31.63
N ALA A 680 -32.80 -28.71 30.50
CA ALA A 680 -32.48 -29.69 29.48
C ALA A 680 -31.08 -29.43 28.88
N ALA A 681 -30.73 -28.17 28.64
CA ALA A 681 -29.40 -27.78 28.17
C ALA A 681 -28.29 -28.09 29.19
N TRP A 682 -28.54 -27.85 30.48
CA TRP A 682 -27.61 -28.21 31.55
C TRP A 682 -27.42 -29.74 31.65
N GLN A 683 -28.51 -30.50 31.69
CA GLN A 683 -28.43 -31.97 31.71
C GLN A 683 -27.75 -32.53 30.45
N GLY A 684 -28.02 -31.93 29.29
CA GLY A 684 -27.36 -32.27 28.03
C GLY A 684 -25.85 -32.11 28.10
N ALA A 685 -25.38 -30.98 28.64
CA ALA A 685 -23.95 -30.72 28.82
C ALA A 685 -23.30 -31.71 29.80
N LEU A 686 -23.93 -31.98 30.94
CA LEU A 686 -23.43 -32.98 31.91
C LEU A 686 -23.33 -34.38 31.28
N ASN A 687 -24.33 -34.78 30.50
CA ASN A 687 -24.31 -36.06 29.80
C ASN A 687 -23.14 -36.15 28.81
N GLN A 688 -22.83 -35.07 28.08
CA GLN A 688 -21.69 -35.05 27.17
C GLN A 688 -20.36 -35.09 27.91
N LEU A 689 -20.21 -34.33 29.00
CA LEU A 689 -19.00 -34.32 29.84
C LEU A 689 -18.72 -35.67 30.51
N ASN A 690 -19.75 -36.47 30.75
CA ASN A 690 -19.62 -37.84 31.25
C ASN A 690 -19.19 -38.84 30.16
N GLN A 691 -19.38 -38.51 28.88
CA GLN A 691 -19.12 -39.40 27.75
C GLN A 691 -17.86 -39.03 26.96
N LEU A 692 -17.46 -37.75 27.01
CA LEU A 692 -16.41 -37.18 26.18
C LEU A 692 -15.34 -36.51 27.05
N GLU A 693 -14.07 -36.66 26.66
CA GLU A 693 -12.96 -35.98 27.32
C GLU A 693 -12.85 -34.52 26.87
N VAL A 694 -12.66 -33.62 27.83
CA VAL A 694 -12.38 -32.21 27.56
C VAL A 694 -10.97 -32.10 26.96
N THR A 695 -10.89 -31.58 25.75
CA THR A 695 -9.62 -31.42 25.02
C THR A 695 -8.88 -30.17 25.46
N ASN A 696 -9.63 -29.09 25.70
CA ASN A 696 -9.11 -27.79 26.15
C ASN A 696 -10.24 -27.01 26.82
N SER A 697 -9.91 -26.10 27.73
CA SER A 697 -10.87 -25.15 28.30
C SER A 697 -10.19 -23.84 28.63
N VAL A 698 -10.91 -22.73 28.45
CA VAL A 698 -10.41 -21.38 28.71
C VAL A 698 -11.54 -20.48 29.20
N THR A 699 -11.29 -19.68 30.23
CA THR A 699 -12.27 -18.65 30.61
C THR A 699 -12.27 -17.54 29.57
N VAL A 700 -13.43 -16.93 29.29
CA VAL A 700 -13.52 -15.83 28.31
C VAL A 700 -12.63 -14.65 28.72
N GLY A 701 -12.50 -14.37 30.03
CA GLY A 701 -11.56 -13.38 30.55
C GLY A 701 -10.09 -13.68 30.17
N GLN A 702 -9.61 -14.91 30.37
CA GLN A 702 -8.26 -15.31 29.95
C GLN A 702 -8.10 -15.26 28.42
N ALA A 703 -9.14 -15.61 27.67
CA ALA A 703 -9.13 -15.53 26.22
C ALA A 703 -9.06 -14.07 25.74
N TRP A 704 -9.76 -13.13 26.39
CA TRP A 704 -9.66 -11.70 26.11
C TRP A 704 -8.29 -11.10 26.40
N GLU A 705 -7.56 -11.58 27.41
CA GLU A 705 -6.18 -11.15 27.64
C GLU A 705 -5.29 -11.42 26.41
N LYS A 706 -5.54 -12.54 25.72
CA LYS A 706 -4.80 -12.96 24.53
C LYS A 706 -5.36 -12.36 23.23
N TYR A 707 -6.66 -12.50 22.99
CA TYR A 707 -7.28 -12.17 21.70
C TYR A 707 -8.00 -10.82 21.67
N GLY A 708 -8.23 -10.21 22.84
CA GLY A 708 -9.04 -9.01 23.03
C GLY A 708 -10.54 -9.28 22.93
N ALA A 709 -11.32 -8.42 23.58
CA ALA A 709 -12.78 -8.41 23.50
C ALA A 709 -13.25 -7.68 22.24
N ASN A 710 -14.44 -8.05 21.76
CA ASN A 710 -15.07 -7.34 20.66
C ASN A 710 -15.56 -5.96 21.12
N THR A 711 -15.11 -4.89 20.45
CA THR A 711 -15.55 -3.51 20.73
C THR A 711 -16.44 -2.95 19.61
N LEU A 712 -17.05 -3.81 18.79
CA LEU A 712 -18.06 -3.39 17.84
C LEU A 712 -19.36 -3.09 18.61
N HIS A 713 -19.75 -1.83 18.65
CA HIS A 713 -20.96 -1.40 19.33
C HIS A 713 -22.10 -1.28 18.32
N HIS A 714 -23.22 -1.92 18.63
CA HIS A 714 -24.46 -1.76 17.88
C HIS A 714 -25.32 -0.68 18.53
N SER A 715 -26.27 -0.14 17.76
CA SER A 715 -27.23 0.82 18.29
C SER A 715 -28.26 0.09 19.17
N GLU A 716 -28.83 0.82 20.13
CA GLU A 716 -29.94 0.32 20.95
C GLU A 716 -31.10 -0.18 20.04
N ALA A 717 -31.71 -1.30 20.43
CA ALA A 717 -32.72 -2.00 19.65
C ALA A 717 -33.83 -2.57 20.54
N ILE A 718 -35.03 -2.74 19.97
CA ILE A 718 -36.18 -3.34 20.63
C ILE A 718 -36.39 -4.74 20.07
N PHE A 719 -36.62 -5.73 20.94
CA PHE A 719 -36.77 -7.12 20.56
C PHE A 719 -38.17 -7.61 20.96
N PRO A 720 -38.97 -8.18 20.04
CA PRO A 720 -40.28 -8.71 20.36
C PRO A 720 -40.15 -10.05 21.10
N PHE A 721 -40.88 -10.20 22.22
CA PHE A 721 -40.89 -11.40 23.05
C PHE A 721 -42.25 -12.09 23.02
N ASP A 722 -42.25 -13.43 22.95
CA ASP A 722 -43.40 -14.24 23.36
C ASP A 722 -43.37 -14.42 24.88
N PHE A 723 -43.90 -13.42 25.58
CA PHE A 723 -43.87 -13.36 27.04
C PHE A 723 -44.51 -14.59 27.70
N ASP A 724 -45.62 -15.09 27.16
CA ASP A 724 -46.37 -16.20 27.78
C ASP A 724 -45.59 -17.52 27.65
N THR A 725 -44.98 -17.78 26.49
CA THR A 725 -44.17 -18.98 26.30
C THR A 725 -42.89 -18.94 27.14
N ILE A 726 -42.17 -17.83 27.14
CA ILE A 726 -40.95 -17.66 27.96
C ILE A 726 -41.29 -17.84 29.44
N LYS A 727 -42.37 -17.21 29.91
CA LYS A 727 -42.84 -17.35 31.30
C LYS A 727 -43.15 -18.80 31.67
N SER A 728 -43.87 -19.52 30.82
CA SER A 728 -44.25 -20.92 31.06
C SER A 728 -43.02 -21.83 31.20
N ARG A 729 -42.02 -21.63 30.33
CA ARG A 729 -40.75 -22.38 30.37
C ARG A 729 -39.95 -22.07 31.63
N MET A 730 -39.83 -20.79 31.96
CA MET A 730 -39.16 -20.37 33.20
C MET A 730 -39.84 -20.98 34.44
N GLU A 731 -41.17 -21.00 34.51
CA GLU A 731 -41.90 -21.61 35.61
C GLU A 731 -41.67 -23.14 35.67
N SER A 732 -41.54 -23.81 34.53
CA SER A 732 -41.18 -25.23 34.46
C SER A 732 -39.76 -25.48 35.00
N ASP A 733 -38.78 -24.71 34.53
CA ASP A 733 -37.37 -24.91 34.88
C ASP A 733 -37.06 -24.53 36.33
N LEU A 734 -37.68 -23.45 36.85
CA LEU A 734 -37.56 -23.05 38.26
C LEU A 734 -38.09 -24.12 39.23
N ASN A 735 -39.12 -24.87 38.84
CA ASN A 735 -39.70 -25.92 39.67
C ASN A 735 -38.96 -27.27 39.53
N HIS A 736 -37.96 -27.36 38.66
CA HIS A 736 -37.26 -28.60 38.39
C HIS A 736 -36.33 -28.99 39.55
N SER A 737 -36.29 -30.29 39.86
CA SER A 737 -35.49 -30.86 40.97
C SER A 737 -34.01 -30.44 40.97
N LEU A 738 -33.42 -30.33 39.77
CA LEU A 738 -32.02 -29.93 39.56
C LEU A 738 -31.74 -28.49 40.04
N VAL A 739 -32.68 -27.57 39.83
CA VAL A 739 -32.58 -26.17 40.28
C VAL A 739 -32.87 -26.07 41.78
N ASN A 740 -33.84 -26.85 42.27
CA ASN A 740 -34.23 -26.88 43.69
C ASN A 740 -33.12 -27.37 44.65
N TYR A 741 -32.07 -28.05 44.16
CA TYR A 741 -30.91 -28.43 45.00
C TYR A 741 -30.21 -27.21 45.60
N PHE A 742 -30.15 -26.09 44.87
CA PHE A 742 -29.53 -24.86 45.36
C PHE A 742 -30.44 -24.13 46.35
N ASP A 743 -31.76 -24.20 46.15
CA ASP A 743 -32.75 -23.63 47.05
C ASP A 743 -32.75 -24.31 48.44
N GLN A 744 -32.75 -25.65 48.45
CA GLN A 744 -32.83 -26.45 49.69
C GLN A 744 -31.53 -26.42 50.54
N ASN A 745 -30.37 -26.29 49.89
CA ASN A 745 -29.07 -26.35 50.58
C ASN A 745 -28.50 -24.98 50.96
N MET A 746 -28.88 -23.88 50.29
CA MET A 746 -28.48 -22.52 50.70
C MET A 746 -29.28 -22.04 51.92
N SER A 747 -30.57 -22.40 52.01
CA SER A 747 -31.46 -22.02 53.11
C SER A 747 -31.15 -22.74 54.43
N SER A 748 -30.47 -23.89 54.39
CA SER A 748 -30.07 -24.67 55.57
C SER A 748 -28.73 -24.25 56.18
N ASN A 749 -27.76 -23.79 55.39
CA ASN A 749 -26.42 -23.43 55.90
C ASN A 749 -26.28 -21.98 56.36
N PHE A 750 -27.01 -21.01 55.79
CA PHE A 750 -26.97 -19.62 56.29
C PHE A 750 -27.61 -19.43 57.67
N ASN A 751 -28.48 -20.36 58.10
CA ASN A 751 -29.03 -20.37 59.47
C ASN A 751 -28.06 -20.96 60.52
N SER A 752 -26.89 -21.43 60.11
CA SER A 752 -25.89 -22.05 61.01
C SER A 752 -24.69 -21.16 61.34
N GLU A 753 -24.47 -20.06 60.61
CA GLU A 753 -23.42 -19.07 60.93
C GLU A 753 -23.91 -17.90 61.81
N GLU A 754 -25.20 -17.85 62.15
CA GLU A 754 -25.77 -16.83 63.06
C GLU A 754 -26.12 -17.39 64.46
N LYS A 755 -25.36 -18.38 64.95
CA LYS A 755 -25.47 -18.89 66.33
C LYS A 755 -24.14 -19.08 67.06
#